data_AF-A0AAW0QA22-F1
#
_entry.id   AF-A0AAW0QA22-F1
#
_cell.length_a   1.000
_cell.length_b   1.000
_cell.length_c   1.000
_cell.angle_alpha   90.00
_cell.angle_beta   90.00
_cell.angle_gamma   90.00
#
_symmetry.space_group_name_H-M   'P 1'
#
loop_
_entity.id
_entity.type
_entity.pdbx_description
1 polymer ?
#
loop_
_entity_poly.entity_id
_entity_poly.type
_entity_poly.pdbx_seq_one_letter_code
_entity_poly.pdbx_strand_id
1 'polypeptide(L)'
;MAVYGTQDGNSSDKLSSHIHSGEIDEYKLVSLLNSDDQGERYLGHGELQAWAIFAVIKNVFGVSLDPIQVPRPRGGSSLDDYIQGVQKDGLLQFDTTDLRAVVEAWVKDTRRRVVTDSQRLNEHSRVLKIISDAIQLWTKVHLSTRRQHAVDANLMLSAALLYEYISWASRIACEQTTSEPVFPYAADFVTQHMRSVGWCPAELRVMEHSFSLLQMWRLSFLDVPHLGKDHSPCENADKCRAYQIEESAYKTAHDPSGHPDCQCEFVYASQSELSSILLGPAEGIPMVQNSAPRRNPADNRLYVELIPSRTPAHPNSIDWVAISHVWSDGLGNNKSNSIPLCQFNRLCKLSSSLSLPGIPERPPFWLDTLCFPLKPKEAYDKAMVRMKESYEGAQAVLVLDGYLLGTKVQVDGMSTAEIMARIILCPWNRRLWTWQEAFLAHRNHLFFQFKDVAICDKHLLDECEGQWMTEFNQSMEHALSLQICWRFQDIRSRDENLPIMEKIAKAKDTLTFRSTSQAPDEALCLSNILGVDVADILKTEGEDRMVTFWKKVLRDGQYHASMIFWDGPKLNLQGFRWAPATFMDASRISKQHQSHLLDGRVTGLSPFGLHVRLPSVICSELKISDHGLCHIKAQKQTGWSFSTMTGHEDELHFMLDLDDWSKVRAHQKVTKGFVVLLPWLWENDSWQADVQVAGRLEPGGDKLHLLSSGTMMLLEEYLIQSGLAKSHAVEAFVAAEATWMVD
;
A
#
# COMPACT_ATOMS: atom_id res chain seq x y z
N MET A 1 23.18 58.85 -16.55
CA MET A 1 24.62 59.13 -16.76
C MET A 1 25.40 57.95 -16.23
N ALA A 2 26.23 57.37 -17.09
CA ALA A 2 26.93 56.11 -16.90
C ALA A 2 28.02 56.18 -15.82
N VAL A 3 28.24 55.06 -15.13
CA VAL A 3 29.54 54.34 -15.16
C VAL A 3 29.23 52.84 -15.07
N TYR A 4 29.44 52.14 -16.20
CA TYR A 4 29.66 50.70 -16.24
C TYR A 4 30.96 50.38 -15.50
N GLY A 5 30.87 49.53 -14.48
CA GLY A 5 32.01 48.78 -13.95
C GLY A 5 31.85 47.34 -14.35
N THR A 6 32.50 46.97 -15.44
CA THR A 6 32.72 45.58 -15.87
C THR A 6 33.40 44.82 -14.74
N GLN A 7 32.67 43.90 -14.11
CA GLN A 7 33.26 42.72 -13.51
C GLN A 7 32.44 41.53 -13.96
N ASP A 8 33.05 40.75 -14.85
CA ASP A 8 32.82 39.32 -15.00
C ASP A 8 33.04 38.67 -13.63
N GLY A 9 32.04 38.81 -12.76
CA GLY A 9 31.94 38.04 -11.54
C GLY A 9 31.46 36.66 -11.95
N ASN A 10 32.35 35.67 -11.83
CA ASN A 10 32.03 34.26 -11.89
C ASN A 10 30.62 34.01 -11.35
N SER A 11 29.75 33.39 -12.16
CA SER A 11 28.39 33.02 -11.73
C SER A 11 28.40 32.18 -10.44
N SER A 12 29.50 31.50 -10.12
CA SER A 12 29.72 30.79 -8.86
C SER A 12 29.84 31.70 -7.63
N ASP A 13 30.37 32.93 -7.76
CA ASP A 13 30.57 33.85 -6.62
C ASP A 13 29.25 34.51 -6.17
N LYS A 14 28.31 34.69 -7.10
CA LYS A 14 26.96 35.20 -6.76
C LYS A 14 26.13 34.15 -6.03
N LEU A 15 26.15 32.90 -6.51
CA LEU A 15 25.41 31.79 -5.88
C LEU A 15 25.86 31.54 -4.45
N SER A 16 27.18 31.54 -4.21
CA SER A 16 27.78 31.36 -2.89
C SER A 16 27.49 32.54 -1.95
N SER A 17 27.44 33.78 -2.45
CA SER A 17 26.99 34.93 -1.65
C SER A 17 25.52 34.84 -1.20
N HIS A 18 24.64 34.28 -2.03
CA HIS A 18 23.20 34.17 -1.74
C HIS A 18 22.89 33.05 -0.76
N ILE A 19 23.62 31.93 -0.83
CA ILE A 19 23.60 30.87 0.20
C ILE A 19 23.98 31.44 1.59
N HIS A 20 24.76 32.52 1.65
CA HIS A 20 25.17 33.17 2.90
C HIS A 20 24.22 34.29 3.37
N SER A 21 23.41 34.89 2.47
CA SER A 21 22.57 36.05 2.80
C SER A 21 21.19 35.72 3.37
N GLY A 22 20.71 34.47 3.27
CA GLY A 22 19.48 34.05 3.96
C GLY A 22 18.15 34.52 3.35
N GLU A 23 18.16 35.36 2.31
CA GLU A 23 16.96 35.88 1.65
C GLU A 23 16.90 35.47 0.17
N ILE A 24 15.78 34.87 -0.25
CA ILE A 24 15.48 34.56 -1.66
C ILE A 24 14.48 35.58 -2.22
N ASP A 25 14.79 36.17 -3.38
CA ASP A 25 13.82 36.99 -4.11
C ASP A 25 12.96 36.06 -4.98
N GLU A 26 11.82 35.62 -4.42
CA GLU A 26 10.86 34.72 -5.09
C GLU A 26 10.40 35.27 -6.45
N TYR A 27 10.23 36.60 -6.58
CA TYR A 27 9.77 37.24 -7.81
C TYR A 27 10.84 37.18 -8.90
N LYS A 28 12.09 37.51 -8.55
CA LYS A 28 13.23 37.40 -9.45
C LYS A 28 13.42 35.95 -9.90
N LEU A 29 13.30 34.99 -8.99
CA LEU A 29 13.46 33.58 -9.29
C LEU A 29 12.41 33.08 -10.29
N VAL A 30 11.13 33.39 -10.05
CA VAL A 30 10.04 33.05 -10.99
C VAL A 30 10.23 33.74 -12.35
N SER A 31 10.71 34.99 -12.35
CA SER A 31 11.02 35.71 -13.60
C SER A 31 12.14 35.05 -14.39
N LEU A 32 13.21 34.59 -13.74
CA LEU A 32 14.32 33.88 -14.38
C LEU A 32 13.86 32.56 -14.97
N LEU A 33 13.08 31.77 -14.21
CA LEU A 33 12.57 30.47 -14.65
C LEU A 33 11.60 30.59 -15.84
N ASN A 34 10.75 31.63 -15.85
CA ASN A 34 9.81 31.89 -16.94
C ASN A 34 10.41 32.69 -18.11
N SER A 35 11.70 33.05 -18.06
CA SER A 35 12.34 33.82 -19.13
C SER A 35 12.34 33.03 -20.44
N ASP A 36 12.29 33.70 -21.59
CA ASP A 36 12.52 33.04 -22.88
C ASP A 36 14.02 32.82 -23.19
N ASP A 37 14.91 33.46 -22.42
CA ASP A 37 16.35 33.29 -22.53
C ASP A 37 16.84 32.04 -21.78
N GLN A 38 17.58 31.19 -22.48
CA GLN A 38 18.08 29.92 -21.92
C GLN A 38 19.10 30.13 -20.79
N GLY A 39 19.91 31.20 -20.85
CA GLY A 39 20.88 31.54 -19.82
C GLY A 39 20.20 32.03 -18.53
N GLU A 40 19.15 32.84 -18.66
CA GLU A 40 18.33 33.27 -17.53
C GLU A 40 17.57 32.11 -16.89
N ARG A 41 16.99 31.21 -17.67
CA ARG A 41 16.38 29.97 -17.14
C ARG A 41 17.40 29.12 -16.38
N TYR A 42 18.60 28.97 -16.94
CA TYR A 42 19.68 28.21 -16.30
C TYR A 42 20.08 28.84 -14.96
N LEU A 43 20.21 30.18 -14.92
CA LEU A 43 20.48 30.92 -13.68
C LEU A 43 19.35 30.69 -12.66
N GLY A 44 18.09 30.73 -13.09
CA GLY A 44 16.93 30.44 -12.25
C GLY A 44 16.96 29.03 -11.65
N HIS A 45 17.31 28.00 -12.43
CA HIS A 45 17.46 26.63 -11.91
C HIS A 45 18.62 26.52 -10.92
N GLY A 46 19.76 27.15 -11.21
CA GLY A 46 20.90 27.19 -10.31
C GLY A 46 20.57 27.88 -8.98
N GLU A 47 19.87 29.01 -9.02
CA GLU A 47 19.39 29.70 -7.81
C GLU A 47 18.40 28.82 -7.03
N LEU A 48 17.39 28.27 -7.69
CA LEU A 48 16.41 27.40 -7.07
C LEU A 48 17.07 26.21 -6.37
N GLN A 49 18.05 25.59 -7.03
CA GLN A 49 18.81 24.48 -6.48
C GLN A 49 19.70 24.84 -5.29
N ALA A 50 20.39 25.99 -5.34
CA ALA A 50 21.20 26.46 -4.22
C ALA A 50 20.38 26.57 -2.93
N TRP A 51 19.13 27.03 -3.05
CA TRP A 51 18.21 27.17 -1.92
C TRP A 51 17.52 25.86 -1.54
N ALA A 52 17.02 25.15 -2.53
CA ALA A 52 16.30 23.91 -2.35
C ALA A 52 17.18 22.81 -1.75
N ILE A 53 18.38 22.62 -2.27
CA ILE A 53 19.18 21.42 -1.98
C ILE A 53 20.30 21.79 -1.03
N PHE A 54 21.16 22.72 -1.45
CA PHE A 54 22.39 23.01 -0.71
C PHE A 54 22.18 23.79 0.57
N ALA A 55 21.27 24.77 0.57
CA ALA A 55 20.94 25.50 1.79
C ALA A 55 20.29 24.56 2.83
N VAL A 56 19.43 23.63 2.42
CA VAL A 56 18.86 22.62 3.33
C VAL A 56 19.96 21.75 3.94
N ILE A 57 20.86 21.20 3.11
CA ILE A 57 22.01 20.40 3.58
C ILE A 57 22.88 21.20 4.56
N LYS A 58 23.22 22.45 4.23
CA LYS A 58 24.03 23.33 5.07
C LYS A 58 23.35 23.65 6.41
N ASN A 59 22.05 23.97 6.39
CA ASN A 59 21.31 24.35 7.59
C ASN A 59 21.01 23.15 8.51
N VAL A 60 20.90 21.95 7.96
CA VAL A 60 20.68 20.73 8.74
C VAL A 60 22.00 20.18 9.28
N PHE A 61 22.98 19.96 8.40
CA PHE A 61 24.21 19.23 8.72
C PHE A 61 25.39 20.13 9.10
N GLY A 62 25.30 21.44 8.85
CA GLY A 62 26.41 22.38 9.07
C GLY A 62 27.56 22.22 8.07
N VAL A 63 27.39 21.38 7.05
CA VAL A 63 28.38 21.09 6.01
C VAL A 63 27.95 21.77 4.72
N SER A 64 28.85 22.51 4.09
CA SER A 64 28.65 22.97 2.71
C SER A 64 29.18 21.88 1.78
N LEU A 65 28.30 21.29 0.97
CA LEU A 65 28.74 20.46 -0.16
C LEU A 65 29.03 21.42 -1.32
N ASP A 66 30.25 21.39 -1.84
CA ASP A 66 30.60 22.16 -3.03
C ASP A 66 29.91 21.53 -4.25
N PRO A 67 29.17 22.31 -5.07
CA PRO A 67 28.76 21.83 -6.38
C PRO A 67 30.03 21.55 -7.20
N ILE A 68 30.37 20.28 -7.45
CA ILE A 68 31.57 19.91 -8.20
C ILE A 68 31.51 20.54 -9.60
N GLN A 69 32.51 21.36 -9.93
CA GLN A 69 32.94 21.53 -11.31
C GLN A 69 33.57 20.22 -11.76
N VAL A 70 32.92 19.51 -12.70
CA VAL A 70 33.41 18.25 -13.29
C VAL A 70 34.92 18.37 -13.62
N PRO A 71 35.78 17.39 -13.27
CA PRO A 71 37.22 17.50 -13.46
C PRO A 71 37.57 17.74 -14.94
N ARG A 72 38.27 18.85 -15.20
CA ARG A 72 38.82 19.19 -16.51
C ARG A 72 39.60 18.01 -17.09
N PRO A 73 39.33 17.56 -18.32
CA PRO A 73 40.28 16.74 -19.06
C PRO A 73 41.59 17.53 -19.15
N ARG A 74 42.72 16.87 -18.90
CA ARG A 74 44.04 17.52 -19.01
C ARG A 74 44.29 17.93 -20.46
N GLY A 75 44.05 19.20 -20.75
CA GLY A 75 44.42 19.89 -21.98
C GLY A 75 43.22 20.31 -22.84
N GLY A 76 42.97 21.62 -22.93
CA GLY A 76 42.15 22.21 -24.00
C GLY A 76 40.96 23.07 -23.54
N SER A 77 41.16 24.39 -23.67
CA SER A 77 40.20 25.50 -23.89
C SER A 77 39.12 25.86 -22.85
N SER A 78 38.57 27.08 -23.05
CA SER A 78 37.82 27.94 -22.11
C SER A 78 36.55 27.29 -21.57
N LEU A 79 36.07 27.75 -20.40
CA LEU A 79 34.73 27.45 -19.86
C LEU A 79 33.61 27.70 -20.90
N ASP A 80 33.83 28.65 -21.82
CA ASP A 80 32.91 28.98 -22.91
C ASP A 80 32.78 27.85 -23.95
N ASP A 81 33.86 27.10 -24.23
CA ASP A 81 33.84 25.99 -25.19
C ASP A 81 33.15 24.75 -24.62
N TYR A 82 33.12 24.59 -23.28
CA TYR A 82 32.42 23.50 -22.58
C TYR A 82 30.93 23.78 -22.42
N ILE A 83 30.54 25.04 -22.17
CA ILE A 83 29.12 25.46 -22.20
C ILE A 83 28.54 25.29 -23.62
N GLN A 84 29.35 25.48 -24.66
CA GLN A 84 28.97 25.16 -26.05
C GLN A 84 29.10 23.67 -26.39
N GLY A 85 29.84 22.90 -25.60
CA GLY A 85 30.01 21.45 -25.66
C GLY A 85 28.89 20.69 -24.96
N VAL A 86 27.65 20.97 -25.36
CA VAL A 86 26.42 20.27 -24.98
C VAL A 86 26.60 18.74 -25.05
N GLN A 87 26.51 18.02 -23.93
CA GLN A 87 25.69 16.80 -23.93
C GLN A 87 24.24 17.25 -23.85
N LYS A 88 23.41 16.68 -24.73
CA LYS A 88 22.11 17.14 -25.24
C LYS A 88 21.06 17.68 -24.24
N ASP A 89 21.29 17.59 -22.93
CA ASP A 89 20.25 17.78 -21.92
C ASP A 89 20.52 18.92 -20.91
N GLY A 90 21.65 19.65 -21.00
CA GLY A 90 21.79 20.99 -20.38
C GLY A 90 21.72 21.12 -18.85
N LEU A 91 21.75 20.02 -18.08
CA LEU A 91 21.68 20.03 -16.61
C LEU A 91 23.07 19.91 -15.96
N LEU A 92 23.31 20.66 -14.88
CA LEU A 92 24.43 20.44 -13.95
C LEU A 92 24.29 19.02 -13.34
N GLN A 93 25.30 18.17 -13.47
CA GLN A 93 25.33 16.89 -12.75
C GLN A 93 25.88 17.11 -11.34
N PHE A 94 25.12 16.63 -10.35
CA PHE A 94 25.44 16.74 -8.93
C PHE A 94 26.10 15.47 -8.43
N ASP A 95 27.17 15.62 -7.64
CA ASP A 95 27.76 14.51 -6.92
C ASP A 95 27.26 14.51 -5.47
N THR A 96 26.24 13.68 -5.20
CA THR A 96 25.79 13.38 -3.83
C THR A 96 26.46 12.13 -3.26
N THR A 97 27.57 11.65 -3.85
CA THR A 97 28.26 10.43 -3.39
C THR A 97 28.65 10.50 -1.91
N ASP A 98 29.04 11.69 -1.44
CA ASP A 98 29.40 11.91 -0.04
C ASP A 98 28.21 12.17 0.90
N LEU A 99 26.99 12.40 0.36
CA LEU A 99 25.81 12.74 1.17
C LEU A 99 25.53 11.67 2.21
N ARG A 100 25.63 10.39 1.82
CA ARG A 100 25.42 9.26 2.74
C ARG A 100 26.38 9.33 3.93
N ALA A 101 27.67 9.56 3.68
CA ALA A 101 28.69 9.65 4.73
C ALA A 101 28.45 10.85 5.66
N VAL A 102 28.05 12.00 5.10
CA VAL A 102 27.68 13.20 5.87
C VAL A 102 26.49 12.93 6.77
N VAL A 103 25.42 12.32 6.24
CA VAL A 103 24.21 11.99 7.01
C VAL A 103 24.52 10.97 8.11
N GLU A 104 25.26 9.90 7.79
CA GLU A 104 25.65 8.88 8.78
C GLU A 104 26.51 9.47 9.91
N ALA A 105 27.45 10.37 9.57
CA ALA A 105 28.27 11.06 10.55
C ALA A 105 27.42 11.98 11.45
N TRP A 106 26.50 12.75 10.87
CA TRP A 106 25.59 13.62 11.61
C TRP A 106 24.65 12.84 12.54
N VAL A 107 24.04 11.76 12.05
CA VAL A 107 23.19 10.87 12.86
C VAL A 107 23.97 10.36 14.08
N LYS A 108 25.20 9.90 13.85
CA LYS A 108 26.08 9.38 14.90
C LYS A 108 26.50 10.45 15.91
N ASP A 109 26.79 11.66 15.47
CA ASP A 109 27.13 12.78 16.36
C ASP A 109 25.93 13.19 17.22
N THR A 110 24.77 13.42 16.58
CA THR A 110 23.53 13.82 17.26
C THR A 110 23.13 12.81 18.32
N ARG A 111 23.22 11.51 18.03
CA ARG A 111 22.94 10.44 19.01
C ARG A 111 23.84 10.41 20.23
N ARG A 112 25.12 10.78 20.05
CA ARG A 112 26.11 10.75 21.14
C ARG A 112 25.90 11.89 22.13
N ARG A 113 25.13 12.93 21.75
CA ARG A 113 24.85 14.06 22.63
C ARG A 113 23.98 13.59 23.80
N VAL A 114 24.44 13.88 25.02
CA VAL A 114 23.68 13.64 26.24
C VAL A 114 22.74 14.83 26.43
N VAL A 115 21.51 14.69 25.93
CA VAL A 115 20.47 15.72 25.91
C VAL A 115 19.15 15.13 26.39
N THR A 116 18.23 15.98 26.86
CA THR A 116 16.88 15.55 27.28
C THR A 116 15.98 15.21 26.09
N ASP A 117 14.91 14.45 26.30
CA ASP A 117 13.96 14.11 25.24
C ASP A 117 13.33 15.36 24.60
N SER A 118 13.03 16.38 25.40
CA SER A 118 12.56 17.68 24.90
C SER A 118 13.59 18.37 23.98
N GLN A 119 14.88 18.27 24.29
CA GLN A 119 15.93 18.82 23.43
C GLN A 119 16.06 18.03 22.12
N ARG A 120 15.88 16.71 22.14
CA ARG A 120 15.84 15.87 20.93
C ARG A 120 14.64 16.21 20.05
N LEU A 121 13.46 16.37 20.65
CA LEU A 121 12.24 16.79 19.95
C LEU A 121 12.40 18.18 19.32
N ASN A 122 13.02 19.12 20.03
CA ASN A 122 13.30 20.46 19.49
C ASN A 122 14.26 20.42 18.30
N GLU A 123 15.30 19.59 18.35
CA GLU A 123 16.22 19.41 17.22
C GLU A 123 15.53 18.76 16.02
N HIS A 124 14.70 17.74 16.24
CA HIS A 124 13.89 17.13 15.19
C HIS A 124 12.94 18.16 14.55
N SER A 125 12.23 18.93 15.38
CA SER A 125 11.30 19.98 14.95
C SER A 125 12.02 21.08 14.16
N ARG A 126 13.26 21.43 14.54
CA ARG A 126 14.10 22.37 13.79
C ARG A 126 14.39 21.87 12.37
N VAL A 127 14.74 20.60 12.23
CA VAL A 127 15.01 19.98 10.91
C VAL A 127 13.74 19.94 10.07
N LEU A 128 12.61 19.51 10.64
CA LEU A 128 11.33 19.50 9.94
C LEU A 128 10.89 20.89 9.50
N LYS A 129 11.15 21.93 10.31
CA LYS A 129 10.87 23.32 9.94
C LYS A 129 11.68 23.76 8.71
N ILE A 130 12.99 23.46 8.69
CA ILE A 130 13.85 23.79 7.54
C ILE A 130 13.33 23.11 6.26
N ILE A 131 12.94 21.83 6.37
CA ILE A 131 12.34 21.10 5.25
C ILE A 131 11.03 21.77 4.83
N SER A 132 10.12 22.04 5.77
CA SER A 132 8.82 22.66 5.49
C SER A 132 8.96 24.01 4.78
N ASP A 133 9.86 24.87 5.25
CA ASP A 133 10.14 26.17 4.64
C ASP A 133 10.62 26.01 3.19
N ALA A 134 11.48 25.01 2.92
CA ALA A 134 11.93 24.68 1.56
C ALA A 134 10.79 24.13 0.68
N ILE A 135 9.93 23.26 1.21
CA ILE A 135 8.75 22.73 0.50
C ILE A 135 7.79 23.88 0.11
N GLN A 136 7.57 24.83 1.01
CA GLN A 136 6.70 25.98 0.73
C GLN A 136 7.25 26.86 -0.39
N LEU A 137 8.55 27.17 -0.36
CA LEU A 137 9.22 27.90 -1.43
C LEU A 137 9.07 27.17 -2.77
N TRP A 138 9.33 25.85 -2.79
CA TRP A 138 9.16 25.02 -3.97
C TRP A 138 7.75 25.03 -4.52
N THR A 139 6.76 24.85 -3.65
CA THR A 139 5.35 24.78 -4.04
C THR A 139 4.92 26.10 -4.67
N LYS A 140 5.32 27.24 -4.10
CA LYS A 140 5.06 28.56 -4.68
C LYS A 140 5.72 28.74 -6.05
N VAL A 141 7.00 28.39 -6.18
CA VAL A 141 7.75 28.50 -7.45
C VAL A 141 7.12 27.61 -8.51
N HIS A 142 6.81 26.35 -8.18
CA HIS A 142 6.16 25.41 -9.07
C HIS A 142 4.80 25.92 -9.54
N LEU A 143 3.91 26.33 -8.63
CA LEU A 143 2.59 26.86 -9.00
C LEU A 143 2.68 28.10 -9.89
N SER A 144 3.69 28.95 -9.67
CA SER A 144 3.93 30.17 -10.45
C SER A 144 4.52 29.91 -11.84
N THR A 145 5.14 28.75 -12.05
CA THR A 145 5.84 28.37 -13.30
C THR A 145 5.17 27.21 -14.05
N ARG A 146 4.19 26.54 -13.42
CA ARG A 146 3.56 25.29 -13.90
C ARG A 146 3.01 25.39 -15.32
N ARG A 147 2.41 26.53 -15.70
CA ARG A 147 1.82 26.73 -17.04
C ARG A 147 2.86 26.65 -18.16
N GLN A 148 4.10 27.00 -17.87
CA GLN A 148 5.19 26.99 -18.85
C GLN A 148 6.08 25.75 -18.73
N HIS A 149 5.80 24.85 -17.75
CA HIS A 149 6.68 23.73 -17.40
C HIS A 149 8.14 24.18 -17.24
N ALA A 150 8.34 25.37 -16.66
CA ALA A 150 9.61 26.08 -16.63
C ALA A 150 10.60 25.54 -15.58
N VAL A 151 10.17 24.63 -14.71
CA VAL A 151 11.00 23.98 -13.69
C VAL A 151 11.28 22.54 -14.09
N ASP A 152 12.55 22.17 -14.03
CA ASP A 152 13.01 20.81 -14.31
C ASP A 152 12.44 19.77 -13.32
N ALA A 153 11.82 18.72 -13.88
CA ALA A 153 11.20 17.62 -13.15
C ALA A 153 12.20 16.79 -12.31
N ASN A 154 13.42 16.59 -12.81
CA ASN A 154 14.45 15.83 -12.10
C ASN A 154 14.96 16.62 -10.90
N LEU A 155 15.07 17.94 -11.02
CA LEU A 155 15.43 18.81 -9.90
C LEU A 155 14.37 18.76 -8.81
N MET A 156 13.08 18.82 -9.18
CA MET A 156 11.97 18.67 -8.24
C MET A 156 12.00 17.33 -7.52
N LEU A 157 12.16 16.23 -8.27
CA LEU A 157 12.25 14.89 -7.70
C LEU A 157 13.46 14.75 -6.77
N SER A 158 14.62 15.27 -7.18
CA SER A 158 15.84 15.23 -6.37
C SER A 158 15.68 15.96 -5.03
N ALA A 159 15.05 17.14 -5.04
CA ALA A 159 14.77 17.89 -3.82
C ALA A 159 13.80 17.13 -2.90
N ALA A 160 12.71 16.58 -3.45
CA ALA A 160 11.74 15.82 -2.68
C ALA A 160 12.34 14.55 -2.04
N LEU A 161 13.13 13.79 -2.79
CA LEU A 161 13.85 12.61 -2.28
C LEU A 161 14.84 12.97 -1.18
N LEU A 162 15.57 14.08 -1.33
CA LEU A 162 16.49 14.58 -0.31
C LEU A 162 15.75 14.95 0.97
N TYR A 163 14.63 15.65 0.88
CA TYR A 163 13.86 16.09 2.05
C TYR A 163 13.31 14.91 2.84
N GLU A 164 12.77 13.91 2.15
CA GLU A 164 12.31 12.69 2.80
C GLU A 164 13.49 11.94 3.45
N TYR A 165 14.63 11.82 2.75
CA TYR A 165 15.84 11.20 3.30
C TYR A 165 16.35 11.89 4.56
N ILE A 166 16.38 13.23 4.58
CA ILE A 166 16.78 14.02 5.76
C ILE A 166 15.76 13.88 6.90
N SER A 167 14.47 13.86 6.59
CA SER A 167 13.40 13.64 7.59
C SER A 167 13.60 12.30 8.31
N TRP A 168 13.83 11.22 7.54
CA TRP A 168 14.17 9.90 8.09
C TRP A 168 15.45 9.93 8.92
N ALA A 169 16.50 10.64 8.44
CA ALA A 169 17.74 10.78 9.19
C ALA A 169 17.53 11.47 10.53
N SER A 170 16.68 12.49 10.57
CA SER A 170 16.35 13.23 11.78
C SER A 170 15.55 12.38 12.77
N ARG A 171 14.55 11.61 12.32
CA ARG A 171 13.81 10.67 13.17
C ARG A 171 14.74 9.69 13.87
N ILE A 172 15.66 9.10 13.10
CA ILE A 172 16.72 8.23 13.61
C ILE A 172 17.60 8.99 14.60
N ALA A 173 18.22 10.10 14.20
CA ALA A 173 19.18 10.83 15.01
C ALA A 173 18.62 11.30 16.36
N CYS A 174 17.34 11.72 16.37
CA CYS A 174 16.66 12.28 17.53
C CYS A 174 15.76 11.27 18.26
N GLU A 175 15.67 10.02 17.80
CA GLU A 175 14.81 8.96 18.34
C GLU A 175 13.34 9.40 18.44
N GLN A 176 12.80 9.96 17.34
CA GLN A 176 11.43 10.48 17.25
C GLN A 176 10.56 9.63 16.31
N THR A 177 9.25 9.59 16.57
CA THR A 177 8.25 8.83 15.78
C THR A 177 7.27 9.70 14.98
N THR A 178 7.36 11.03 15.10
CA THR A 178 6.45 12.02 14.50
C THR A 178 6.30 11.89 12.98
N SER A 179 5.16 12.33 12.44
CA SER A 179 4.74 12.17 11.04
C SER A 179 5.68 12.81 10.01
N GLU A 180 5.61 12.29 8.78
CA GLU A 180 6.46 12.71 7.66
C GLU A 180 5.96 14.03 7.03
N PRO A 181 6.86 14.94 6.63
CA PRO A 181 6.48 16.07 5.79
C PRO A 181 6.03 15.55 4.42
N VAL A 182 4.80 15.84 4.04
CA VAL A 182 4.25 15.47 2.73
C VAL A 182 4.78 16.44 1.68
N PHE A 183 5.37 15.92 0.60
CA PHE A 183 5.77 16.73 -0.54
C PHE A 183 4.72 16.62 -1.66
N PRO A 184 3.94 17.68 -1.93
CA PRO A 184 2.95 17.65 -2.99
C PRO A 184 3.59 17.42 -4.36
N TYR A 185 2.93 16.65 -5.24
CA TYR A 185 3.28 16.45 -6.66
C TYR A 185 4.58 15.66 -6.97
N ALA A 186 5.42 15.34 -5.99
CA ALA A 186 6.67 14.59 -6.28
C ALA A 186 6.43 13.13 -6.69
N ALA A 187 5.38 12.51 -6.16
CA ALA A 187 4.97 11.14 -6.52
C ALA A 187 4.62 11.04 -8.02
N ASP A 188 4.06 12.10 -8.60
CA ASP A 188 3.65 12.13 -10.02
C ASP A 188 4.85 11.89 -10.95
N PHE A 189 6.05 12.38 -10.61
CA PHE A 189 7.24 12.19 -11.45
C PHE A 189 7.71 10.73 -11.43
N VAL A 190 7.74 10.12 -10.24
CA VAL A 190 8.13 8.71 -10.10
C VAL A 190 7.11 7.83 -10.80
N THR A 191 5.81 8.08 -10.64
CA THR A 191 4.78 7.28 -11.29
C THR A 191 4.76 7.49 -12.80
N GLN A 192 4.98 8.70 -13.31
CA GLN A 192 5.17 8.94 -14.75
C GLN A 192 6.36 8.18 -15.31
N HIS A 193 7.51 8.19 -14.62
CA HIS A 193 8.68 7.42 -15.01
C HIS A 193 8.38 5.92 -15.04
N MET A 194 7.81 5.38 -13.97
CA MET A 194 7.43 3.96 -13.88
C MET A 194 6.41 3.57 -14.97
N ARG A 195 5.42 4.41 -15.26
CA ARG A 195 4.48 4.20 -16.38
C ARG A 195 5.23 4.14 -17.72
N SER A 196 6.19 5.03 -17.94
CA SER A 196 6.94 5.08 -19.20
C SER A 196 7.76 3.81 -19.49
N VAL A 197 8.14 3.06 -18.44
CA VAL A 197 8.87 1.79 -18.58
C VAL A 197 7.95 0.56 -18.46
N GLY A 198 6.62 0.74 -18.40
CA GLY A 198 5.64 -0.33 -18.52
C GLY A 198 4.97 -0.78 -17.21
N TRP A 199 5.13 -0.06 -16.10
CA TRP A 199 4.39 -0.37 -14.87
C TRP A 199 2.88 -0.14 -15.03
N CYS A 200 2.10 -0.98 -14.35
CA CYS A 200 0.64 -0.90 -14.37
C CYS A 200 0.13 0.37 -13.65
N PRO A 201 -0.70 1.22 -14.30
CA PRO A 201 -1.24 2.44 -13.67
C PRO A 201 -2.04 2.18 -12.39
N ALA A 202 -2.79 1.07 -12.34
CA ALA A 202 -3.52 0.67 -11.15
C ALA A 202 -2.57 0.31 -10.00
N GLU A 203 -1.47 -0.38 -10.29
CA GLU A 203 -0.48 -0.75 -9.27
C GLU A 203 0.31 0.44 -8.75
N LEU A 204 0.56 1.45 -9.58
CA LEU A 204 1.21 2.67 -9.12
C LEU A 204 0.35 3.41 -8.10
N ARG A 205 -0.98 3.46 -8.30
CA ARG A 205 -1.90 3.96 -7.26
C ARG A 205 -1.80 3.14 -5.98
N VAL A 206 -1.68 1.81 -6.06
CA VAL A 206 -1.44 0.96 -4.87
C VAL A 206 -0.15 1.35 -4.15
N MET A 207 0.91 1.58 -4.91
CA MET A 207 2.22 1.92 -4.38
C MET A 207 2.21 3.28 -3.68
N GLU A 208 1.56 4.30 -4.26
CA GLU A 208 1.31 5.60 -3.61
C GLU A 208 0.54 5.45 -2.28
N HIS A 209 -0.26 4.39 -2.15
CA HIS A 209 -0.97 4.07 -0.91
C HIS A 209 -0.17 3.22 0.09
N SER A 210 0.96 2.65 -0.31
CA SER A 210 1.67 1.65 0.48
C SER A 210 3.11 2.04 0.82
N PHE A 211 3.68 2.99 0.08
CA PHE A 211 5.10 3.33 0.15
C PHE A 211 5.29 4.85 0.12
N SER A 212 6.35 5.31 0.77
CA SER A 212 6.81 6.69 0.68
C SER A 212 7.44 6.98 -0.68
N LEU A 213 7.71 8.26 -1.00
CA LEU A 213 8.31 8.64 -2.28
C LEU A 213 9.70 8.01 -2.45
N LEU A 214 10.52 8.00 -1.40
CA LEU A 214 11.86 7.40 -1.45
C LEU A 214 11.80 5.88 -1.67
N GLN A 215 10.82 5.21 -1.06
CA GLN A 215 10.58 3.79 -1.29
C GLN A 215 10.09 3.53 -2.71
N MET A 216 9.12 4.31 -3.22
CA MET A 216 8.66 4.20 -4.61
C MET A 216 9.81 4.40 -5.59
N TRP A 217 10.67 5.39 -5.36
CA TRP A 217 11.87 5.61 -6.16
C TRP A 217 12.80 4.38 -6.13
N ARG A 218 13.08 3.81 -4.95
CA ARG A 218 13.86 2.58 -4.84
C ARG A 218 13.21 1.41 -5.59
N LEU A 219 11.90 1.24 -5.47
CA LEU A 219 11.15 0.17 -6.12
C LEU A 219 11.08 0.35 -7.65
N SER A 220 11.21 1.57 -8.16
CA SER A 220 11.23 1.86 -9.59
C SER A 220 12.42 1.23 -10.34
N PHE A 221 13.50 0.88 -9.61
CA PHE A 221 14.67 0.19 -10.16
C PHE A 221 14.48 -1.33 -10.31
N LEU A 222 13.37 -1.89 -9.80
CA LEU A 222 13.06 -3.30 -10.00
C LEU A 222 12.58 -3.55 -11.44
N ASP A 223 12.83 -4.77 -11.92
CA ASP A 223 12.25 -5.21 -13.18
C ASP A 223 10.71 -5.16 -13.10
N VAL A 224 10.07 -4.78 -14.20
CA VAL A 224 8.61 -4.63 -14.25
C VAL A 224 7.94 -5.98 -13.99
N PRO A 225 7.08 -6.11 -12.95
CA PRO A 225 6.46 -7.38 -12.58
C PRO A 225 5.53 -7.99 -13.64
N HIS A 226 5.17 -7.21 -14.66
CA HIS A 226 4.14 -7.56 -15.64
C HIS A 226 4.60 -7.54 -17.09
N LEU A 227 5.87 -7.87 -17.32
CA LEU A 227 6.45 -7.85 -18.65
C LEU A 227 5.57 -8.61 -19.67
N GLY A 228 5.14 -7.90 -20.72
CA GLY A 228 4.34 -8.46 -21.82
C GLY A 228 2.83 -8.57 -21.57
N LYS A 229 2.29 -7.98 -20.50
CA LYS A 229 0.83 -7.89 -20.27
C LYS A 229 0.26 -6.55 -20.72
N ASP A 230 -0.99 -6.56 -21.19
CA ASP A 230 -1.71 -5.33 -21.57
C ASP A 230 -2.36 -4.68 -20.34
N HIS A 231 -1.90 -3.47 -20.01
CA HIS A 231 -2.41 -2.66 -18.90
C HIS A 231 -3.31 -1.51 -19.33
N SER A 232 -3.67 -1.40 -20.61
CA SER A 232 -4.62 -0.39 -21.10
C SER A 232 -5.95 -0.38 -20.33
N PRO A 233 -6.53 -1.54 -19.92
CA PRO A 233 -7.74 -1.58 -19.10
C PRO A 233 -7.56 -1.09 -17.65
N CYS A 234 -6.32 -0.81 -17.23
CA CYS A 234 -5.97 -0.44 -15.86
C CYS A 234 -5.90 1.08 -15.64
N GLU A 235 -6.02 1.91 -16.69
CA GLU A 235 -5.82 3.37 -16.58
C GLU A 235 -6.75 3.99 -15.53
N ASN A 236 -8.04 3.65 -15.59
CA ASN A 236 -9.09 4.15 -14.69
C ASN A 236 -9.60 3.08 -13.70
N ALA A 237 -8.86 1.99 -13.53
CA ALA A 237 -9.29 0.89 -12.65
C ALA A 237 -8.54 0.92 -11.33
N ASP A 238 -9.22 0.77 -10.20
CA ASP A 238 -8.58 0.73 -8.88
C ASP A 238 -7.72 -0.52 -8.63
N LYS A 239 -7.73 -1.47 -9.58
CA LYS A 239 -7.09 -2.78 -9.49
C LYS A 239 -6.48 -3.16 -10.83
N CYS A 240 -5.36 -3.90 -10.78
CA CYS A 240 -4.79 -4.51 -11.97
C CYS A 240 -5.77 -5.54 -12.56
N ARG A 241 -6.10 -5.40 -13.85
CA ARG A 241 -7.00 -6.32 -14.59
C ARG A 241 -6.27 -7.21 -15.58
N ALA A 242 -4.98 -6.98 -15.80
CA ALA A 242 -4.20 -7.66 -16.84
C ALA A 242 -4.00 -9.19 -16.61
N TYR A 243 -4.26 -9.64 -15.38
CA TYR A 243 -4.15 -11.05 -14.97
C TYR A 243 -5.50 -11.75 -14.84
N GLN A 244 -6.60 -11.07 -15.18
CA GLN A 244 -7.91 -11.70 -15.24
C GLN A 244 -7.96 -12.64 -16.44
N ILE A 245 -8.45 -13.85 -16.20
CA ILE A 245 -8.50 -14.91 -17.21
C ILE A 245 -9.86 -14.88 -17.87
N GLU A 246 -9.85 -14.80 -19.20
CA GLU A 246 -11.01 -15.15 -19.99
C GLU A 246 -11.04 -16.68 -20.18
N GLU A 247 -11.97 -17.34 -19.48
CA GLU A 247 -12.03 -18.81 -19.41
C GLU A 247 -12.15 -19.49 -20.79
N SER A 248 -12.83 -18.85 -21.74
CA SER A 248 -13.02 -19.36 -23.11
C SER A 248 -11.72 -19.38 -23.92
N ALA A 249 -10.86 -18.38 -23.73
CA ALA A 249 -9.63 -18.16 -24.46
C ALA A 249 -8.39 -18.76 -23.77
N TYR A 250 -8.54 -19.18 -22.51
CA TYR A 250 -7.45 -19.71 -21.71
C TYR A 250 -6.82 -20.98 -22.29
N LYS A 251 -5.47 -21.02 -22.29
CA LYS A 251 -4.68 -22.19 -22.72
C LYS A 251 -3.63 -22.51 -21.67
N THR A 252 -3.59 -23.78 -21.28
CA THR A 252 -2.51 -24.34 -20.45
C THR A 252 -1.19 -24.27 -21.21
N ALA A 253 -0.14 -23.78 -20.56
CA ALA A 253 1.18 -23.57 -21.14
C ALA A 253 2.14 -24.71 -20.79
N HIS A 254 3.06 -24.99 -21.71
CA HIS A 254 4.21 -25.85 -21.47
C HIS A 254 5.24 -25.13 -20.57
N ASP A 255 6.16 -25.91 -19.99
CA ASP A 255 7.25 -25.39 -19.17
C ASP A 255 8.11 -24.40 -19.99
N PRO A 256 8.20 -23.12 -19.59
CA PRO A 256 8.94 -22.10 -20.34
C PRO A 256 10.46 -22.32 -20.33
N SER A 257 10.98 -23.14 -19.40
CA SER A 257 12.41 -23.51 -19.38
C SER A 257 12.75 -24.67 -20.31
N GLY A 258 11.73 -25.32 -20.88
CA GLY A 258 11.88 -26.38 -21.86
C GLY A 258 12.16 -25.88 -23.29
N HIS A 259 11.97 -26.75 -24.27
CA HIS A 259 12.05 -26.38 -25.67
C HIS A 259 10.91 -25.41 -26.04
N PRO A 260 11.16 -24.28 -26.74
CA PRO A 260 10.13 -23.28 -27.08
C PRO A 260 8.91 -23.88 -27.79
N ASP A 261 9.13 -24.88 -28.64
CA ASP A 261 8.08 -25.61 -29.36
C ASP A 261 7.71 -26.95 -28.70
N CYS A 262 7.74 -27.05 -27.37
CA CYS A 262 7.37 -28.27 -26.67
C CYS A 262 5.91 -28.65 -27.00
N GLN A 263 5.71 -29.84 -27.58
CA GLN A 263 4.40 -30.42 -27.91
C GLN A 263 4.18 -31.74 -27.15
N CYS A 264 4.69 -31.84 -25.92
CA CYS A 264 4.55 -33.06 -25.13
C CYS A 264 3.07 -33.34 -24.81
N GLU A 265 2.76 -34.63 -24.61
CA GLU A 265 1.40 -35.03 -24.27
C GLU A 265 0.98 -34.51 -22.88
N PHE A 266 -0.33 -34.52 -22.63
CA PHE A 266 -0.89 -34.16 -21.34
C PHE A 266 -0.91 -35.35 -20.39
N VAL A 267 -0.73 -35.05 -19.11
CA VAL A 267 -0.87 -35.98 -17.99
C VAL A 267 -2.18 -35.66 -17.26
N TYR A 268 -2.99 -36.68 -17.00
CA TYR A 268 -4.35 -36.54 -16.47
C TYR A 268 -4.46 -37.05 -15.04
N ALA A 269 -5.36 -36.45 -14.26
CA ALA A 269 -5.86 -37.03 -13.01
C ALA A 269 -7.26 -37.61 -13.23
N SER A 270 -7.49 -38.80 -12.67
CA SER A 270 -8.75 -39.53 -12.85
C SER A 270 -9.87 -38.91 -12.01
N GLN A 271 -10.91 -38.38 -12.66
CA GLN A 271 -12.08 -37.77 -11.99
C GLN A 271 -12.77 -38.74 -11.03
N SER A 272 -12.87 -40.02 -11.40
CA SER A 272 -13.48 -41.04 -10.54
C SER A 272 -12.64 -41.29 -9.29
N GLU A 273 -11.31 -41.33 -9.42
CA GLU A 273 -10.42 -41.51 -8.27
C GLU A 273 -10.42 -40.29 -7.35
N LEU A 274 -10.37 -39.06 -7.91
CA LEU A 274 -10.52 -37.82 -7.14
C LEU A 274 -11.80 -37.85 -6.31
N SER A 275 -12.93 -38.21 -6.95
CA SER A 275 -14.24 -38.31 -6.29
C SER A 275 -14.25 -39.40 -5.22
N SER A 276 -13.67 -40.56 -5.49
CA SER A 276 -13.60 -41.67 -4.53
C SER A 276 -12.75 -41.34 -3.30
N ILE A 277 -11.68 -40.56 -3.45
CA ILE A 277 -10.86 -40.11 -2.32
C ILE A 277 -11.64 -39.10 -1.46
N LEU A 278 -12.29 -38.12 -2.10
CA LEU A 278 -13.01 -37.05 -1.39
C LEU A 278 -14.29 -37.52 -0.69
N LEU A 279 -15.08 -38.34 -1.39
CA LEU A 279 -16.38 -38.84 -0.93
C LEU A 279 -16.27 -40.18 -0.21
N GLY A 280 -15.09 -40.80 -0.22
CA GLY A 280 -14.84 -42.05 0.47
C GLY A 280 -14.87 -41.92 1.99
N PRO A 281 -14.84 -43.03 2.73
CA PRO A 281 -15.03 -43.04 4.19
C PRO A 281 -14.01 -42.23 4.99
N ALA A 282 -12.77 -42.11 4.49
CA ALA A 282 -11.72 -41.32 5.13
C ALA A 282 -11.80 -39.82 4.78
N GLU A 283 -12.63 -39.49 3.79
CA GLU A 283 -12.78 -38.15 3.20
C GLU A 283 -11.43 -37.43 3.04
N GLY A 284 -10.47 -38.09 2.39
CA GLY A 284 -9.11 -37.59 2.24
C GLY A 284 -9.03 -36.45 1.23
N ILE A 285 -7.92 -35.71 1.25
CA ILE A 285 -7.54 -34.76 0.19
C ILE A 285 -6.72 -35.54 -0.85
N PRO A 286 -7.09 -35.50 -2.14
CA PRO A 286 -6.37 -36.21 -3.19
C PRO A 286 -5.08 -35.47 -3.51
N MET A 287 -3.99 -36.22 -3.58
CA MET A 287 -2.66 -35.69 -3.86
C MET A 287 -2.04 -36.51 -4.99
N VAL A 288 -1.18 -35.86 -5.75
CA VAL A 288 -0.40 -36.52 -6.78
C VAL A 288 0.82 -37.16 -6.15
N GLN A 289 0.96 -38.47 -6.28
CA GLN A 289 2.20 -39.15 -5.93
C GLN A 289 3.29 -38.67 -6.90
N ASN A 290 4.44 -38.26 -6.35
CA ASN A 290 5.60 -37.84 -7.15
C ASN A 290 6.33 -39.06 -7.72
N SER A 291 5.67 -39.69 -8.70
CA SER A 291 6.12 -40.86 -9.45
C SER A 291 5.88 -40.61 -10.94
N ALA A 292 6.50 -41.43 -11.80
CA ALA A 292 6.29 -41.31 -13.24
C ALA A 292 4.82 -41.64 -13.58
N PRO A 293 4.16 -40.84 -14.45
CA PRO A 293 2.79 -41.12 -14.83
C PRO A 293 2.71 -42.41 -15.65
N ARG A 294 1.59 -43.11 -15.52
CA ARG A 294 1.38 -44.42 -16.15
C ARG A 294 0.41 -44.30 -17.31
N ARG A 295 0.69 -45.00 -18.39
CA ARG A 295 -0.23 -45.05 -19.54
C ARG A 295 -1.38 -45.99 -19.23
N ASN A 296 -2.62 -45.50 -19.36
CA ASN A 296 -3.80 -46.33 -19.24
C ASN A 296 -4.03 -47.08 -20.57
N PRO A 297 -4.05 -48.42 -20.59
CA PRO A 297 -4.27 -49.20 -21.81
C PRO A 297 -5.63 -48.95 -22.48
N ALA A 298 -6.64 -48.48 -21.74
CA ALA A 298 -8.01 -48.33 -22.24
C ALA A 298 -8.20 -47.11 -23.16
N ASP A 299 -7.55 -45.99 -22.86
CA ASP A 299 -7.68 -44.73 -23.61
C ASP A 299 -6.35 -44.19 -24.14
N ASN A 300 -5.25 -44.91 -23.88
CA ASN A 300 -3.89 -44.59 -24.28
C ASN A 300 -3.36 -43.25 -23.73
N ARG A 301 -3.95 -42.69 -22.66
CA ARG A 301 -3.51 -41.44 -22.02
C ARG A 301 -2.58 -41.69 -20.83
N LEU A 302 -1.75 -40.69 -20.50
CA LEU A 302 -0.93 -40.71 -19.28
C LEU A 302 -1.75 -40.25 -18.08
N TYR A 303 -1.69 -41.01 -16.99
CA TYR A 303 -2.34 -40.68 -15.74
C TYR A 303 -1.33 -40.57 -14.60
N VAL A 304 -1.54 -39.58 -13.73
CA VAL A 304 -0.85 -39.50 -12.45
C VAL A 304 -1.43 -40.52 -11.48
N GLU A 305 -0.61 -40.97 -10.54
CA GLU A 305 -1.07 -41.80 -9.42
C GLU A 305 -1.61 -40.89 -8.32
N LEU A 306 -2.88 -41.06 -7.94
CA LEU A 306 -3.52 -40.29 -6.88
C LEU A 306 -3.50 -41.06 -5.56
N ILE A 307 -3.14 -40.37 -4.49
CA ILE A 307 -3.16 -40.92 -3.13
C ILE A 307 -3.97 -40.00 -2.19
N PRO A 308 -4.66 -40.56 -1.18
CA PRO A 308 -5.40 -39.75 -0.20
C PRO A 308 -4.47 -39.22 0.89
N SER A 309 -4.71 -38.00 1.38
CA SER A 309 -3.95 -37.40 2.50
C SER A 309 -4.04 -38.17 3.81
N ARG A 310 -5.08 -39.01 3.96
CA ARG A 310 -5.29 -39.87 5.12
C ARG A 310 -5.99 -41.16 4.71
N THR A 311 -5.68 -42.24 5.41
CA THR A 311 -6.36 -43.53 5.23
C THR A 311 -6.82 -44.09 6.57
N PRO A 312 -7.78 -45.03 6.60
CA PRO A 312 -8.15 -45.70 7.85
C PRO A 312 -6.97 -46.42 8.53
N ALA A 313 -5.97 -46.87 7.75
CA ALA A 313 -4.77 -47.55 8.22
C ALA A 313 -3.65 -46.59 8.67
N HIS A 314 -3.59 -45.40 8.06
CA HIS A 314 -2.68 -44.31 8.41
C HIS A 314 -3.50 -43.05 8.72
N PRO A 315 -4.07 -42.95 9.94
CA PRO A 315 -4.83 -41.79 10.37
C PRO A 315 -3.94 -40.55 10.60
N ASN A 316 -2.64 -40.77 10.84
CA ASN A 316 -1.65 -39.70 10.81
C ASN A 316 -1.36 -39.35 9.35
N SER A 317 -1.75 -38.13 8.98
CA SER A 317 -1.58 -37.46 7.68
C SER A 317 -0.32 -37.90 6.91
N ILE A 318 -0.45 -38.20 5.62
CA ILE A 318 0.69 -38.24 4.70
C ILE A 318 1.15 -36.79 4.51
N ASP A 319 2.44 -36.50 4.58
CA ASP A 319 2.95 -35.15 4.32
C ASP A 319 3.01 -34.86 2.82
N TRP A 320 2.56 -33.68 2.40
CA TRP A 320 2.62 -33.22 1.01
C TRP A 320 3.09 -31.77 0.89
N VAL A 321 3.47 -31.41 -0.34
CA VAL A 321 3.73 -30.03 -0.74
C VAL A 321 2.52 -29.51 -1.52
N ALA A 322 1.86 -28.46 -1.05
CA ALA A 322 0.85 -27.77 -1.86
C ALA A 322 1.52 -26.75 -2.78
N ILE A 323 1.05 -26.65 -4.02
CA ILE A 323 1.59 -25.72 -5.01
C ILE A 323 0.58 -24.59 -5.20
N SER A 324 0.99 -23.38 -4.81
CA SER A 324 0.26 -22.14 -5.01
C SER A 324 0.76 -21.47 -6.29
N HIS A 325 -0.15 -21.11 -7.20
CA HIS A 325 0.27 -20.62 -8.52
C HIS A 325 -0.66 -19.60 -9.15
N VAL A 326 -0.15 -18.92 -10.17
CA VAL A 326 -0.93 -17.99 -10.98
C VAL A 326 -1.48 -18.69 -12.21
N TRP A 327 -2.80 -18.82 -12.31
CA TRP A 327 -3.42 -19.49 -13.47
C TRP A 327 -3.07 -18.79 -14.79
N SER A 328 -3.01 -17.46 -14.83
CA SER A 328 -2.68 -16.70 -16.05
C SER A 328 -1.24 -16.89 -16.54
N ASP A 329 -0.40 -17.60 -15.76
CA ASP A 329 0.95 -18.03 -16.15
C ASP A 329 0.93 -19.41 -16.83
N GLY A 330 -0.26 -20.00 -17.00
CA GLY A 330 -0.49 -21.16 -17.85
C GLY A 330 -0.50 -22.52 -17.15
N LEU A 331 -0.51 -22.58 -15.82
CA LEU A 331 -0.55 -23.86 -15.08
C LEU A 331 -1.97 -24.35 -14.74
N GLY A 332 -3.01 -23.56 -15.05
CA GLY A 332 -4.43 -23.94 -14.89
C GLY A 332 -4.96 -24.84 -16.02
N ASN A 333 -6.14 -25.42 -15.83
CA ASN A 333 -6.92 -26.08 -16.89
C ASN A 333 -8.40 -26.20 -16.50
N ASN A 334 -9.27 -25.44 -17.17
CA ASN A 334 -10.72 -25.45 -16.89
C ASN A 334 -11.50 -26.54 -17.65
N LYS A 335 -10.86 -27.28 -18.56
CA LYS A 335 -11.52 -28.31 -19.40
C LYS A 335 -11.38 -29.71 -18.83
N SER A 336 -10.26 -29.98 -18.17
CA SER A 336 -9.96 -31.29 -17.59
C SER A 336 -8.89 -31.16 -16.51
N ASN A 337 -8.84 -32.12 -15.58
CA ASN A 337 -7.72 -32.22 -14.65
C ASN A 337 -6.48 -32.76 -15.36
N SER A 338 -5.77 -31.89 -16.08
CA SER A 338 -4.55 -32.27 -16.79
C SER A 338 -3.60 -31.10 -17.04
N ILE A 339 -2.31 -31.41 -17.10
CA ILE A 339 -1.23 -30.47 -17.43
C ILE A 339 -0.24 -31.12 -18.43
N PRO A 340 0.54 -30.34 -19.19
CA PRO A 340 1.60 -30.89 -20.04
C PRO A 340 2.64 -31.69 -19.25
N LEU A 341 3.16 -32.79 -19.84
CA LEU A 341 4.16 -33.65 -19.19
C LEU A 341 5.43 -32.89 -18.75
N CYS A 342 5.84 -31.88 -19.51
CA CYS A 342 6.96 -31.02 -19.12
C CYS A 342 6.68 -30.24 -17.82
N GLN A 343 5.48 -29.69 -17.65
CA GLN A 343 5.08 -29.02 -16.40
C GLN A 343 5.02 -30.02 -15.24
N PHE A 344 4.42 -31.19 -15.45
CA PHE A 344 4.41 -32.24 -14.43
C PHE A 344 5.82 -32.57 -13.94
N ASN A 345 6.74 -32.85 -14.87
CA ASN A 345 8.13 -33.15 -14.53
C ASN A 345 8.84 -31.99 -13.83
N ARG A 346 8.53 -30.75 -14.21
CA ARG A 346 9.05 -29.55 -13.54
C ARG A 346 8.54 -29.45 -12.11
N LEU A 347 7.24 -29.60 -11.88
CA LEU A 347 6.64 -29.55 -10.54
C LEU A 347 7.21 -30.66 -9.63
N CYS A 348 7.34 -31.89 -10.14
CA CYS A 348 8.01 -32.98 -9.43
C CYS A 348 9.42 -32.60 -8.95
N LYS A 349 10.23 -31.97 -9.82
CA LYS A 349 11.58 -31.52 -9.49
C LYS A 349 11.57 -30.41 -8.45
N LEU A 350 10.68 -29.42 -8.61
CA LEU A 350 10.56 -28.29 -7.68
C LEU A 350 10.15 -28.78 -6.29
N SER A 351 9.11 -29.62 -6.18
CA SER A 351 8.68 -30.21 -4.91
C SER A 351 9.79 -31.03 -4.24
N SER A 352 10.55 -31.82 -5.00
CA SER A 352 11.70 -32.57 -4.47
C SER A 352 12.85 -31.65 -4.01
N SER A 353 13.06 -30.50 -4.67
CA SER A 353 14.18 -29.60 -4.37
C SER A 353 14.08 -28.92 -3.01
N LEU A 354 12.87 -28.79 -2.44
CA LEU A 354 12.66 -28.17 -1.13
C LEU A 354 13.38 -28.88 0.03
N SER A 355 13.74 -30.17 -0.13
CA SER A 355 14.57 -30.93 0.81
C SER A 355 14.13 -30.78 2.28
N LEU A 356 12.84 -30.99 2.53
CA LEU A 356 12.22 -30.72 3.83
C LEU A 356 12.54 -31.82 4.87
N PRO A 357 12.85 -31.47 6.14
CA PRO A 357 13.15 -32.46 7.17
C PRO A 357 11.99 -33.43 7.40
N GLY A 358 12.28 -34.74 7.39
CA GLY A 358 11.29 -35.78 7.68
C GLY A 358 10.38 -36.17 6.50
N ILE A 359 10.50 -35.49 5.36
CA ILE A 359 9.70 -35.77 4.16
C ILE A 359 10.48 -36.67 3.19
N PRO A 360 9.82 -37.60 2.46
CA PRO A 360 10.46 -38.36 1.39
C PRO A 360 11.12 -37.47 0.33
N GLU A 361 12.21 -37.95 -0.31
CA GLU A 361 12.89 -37.24 -1.42
C GLU A 361 11.96 -36.86 -2.57
N ARG A 362 10.89 -37.62 -2.76
CA ARG A 362 9.83 -37.39 -3.74
C ARG A 362 8.50 -37.20 -3.01
N PRO A 363 8.29 -36.03 -2.41
CA PRO A 363 7.05 -35.78 -1.68
C PRO A 363 5.86 -35.81 -2.63
N PRO A 364 4.73 -36.39 -2.23
CA PRO A 364 3.46 -36.11 -2.87
C PRO A 364 3.22 -34.60 -2.93
N PHE A 365 2.49 -34.15 -3.94
CA PHE A 365 2.14 -32.75 -4.06
C PHE A 365 0.66 -32.54 -4.40
N TRP A 366 0.14 -31.39 -4.01
CA TRP A 366 -1.20 -30.95 -4.35
C TRP A 366 -1.11 -29.79 -5.32
N LEU A 367 -1.85 -29.89 -6.43
CA LEU A 367 -2.03 -28.82 -7.41
C LEU A 367 -3.51 -28.76 -7.75
N ASP A 368 -4.15 -27.61 -7.59
CA ASP A 368 -5.58 -27.42 -7.85
C ASP A 368 -6.02 -28.02 -9.21
N THR A 369 -5.21 -27.83 -10.24
CA THR A 369 -5.50 -28.26 -11.62
C THR A 369 -5.56 -29.77 -11.75
N LEU A 370 -4.83 -30.53 -10.92
CA LEU A 370 -4.86 -32.01 -10.94
C LEU A 370 -5.72 -32.59 -9.82
N CYS A 371 -5.74 -31.95 -8.64
CA CYS A 371 -6.32 -32.50 -7.42
C CYS A 371 -7.74 -31.99 -7.14
N PHE A 372 -8.20 -30.91 -7.77
CA PHE A 372 -9.55 -30.39 -7.54
C PHE A 372 -10.58 -31.07 -8.46
N PRO A 373 -11.61 -31.75 -7.93
CA PRO A 373 -12.58 -32.46 -8.77
C PRO A 373 -13.50 -31.46 -9.50
N LEU A 374 -13.63 -31.63 -10.82
CA LEU A 374 -14.56 -30.83 -11.64
C LEU A 374 -15.98 -31.44 -11.67
N LYS A 375 -16.08 -32.73 -11.33
CA LYS A 375 -17.32 -33.50 -11.33
C LYS A 375 -17.17 -34.78 -10.49
N PRO A 376 -18.27 -35.38 -10.00
CA PRO A 376 -19.64 -34.87 -10.04
C PRO A 376 -19.82 -33.65 -9.11
N LYS A 377 -20.96 -32.96 -9.22
CA LYS A 377 -21.26 -31.73 -8.45
C LYS A 377 -21.06 -31.92 -6.94
N GLU A 378 -21.40 -33.09 -6.42
CA GLU A 378 -21.23 -33.40 -4.99
C GLU A 378 -19.76 -33.40 -4.54
N ALA A 379 -18.85 -33.92 -5.37
CA ALA A 379 -17.41 -33.87 -5.11
C ALA A 379 -16.87 -32.44 -5.26
N TYR A 380 -17.33 -31.70 -6.26
CA TYR A 380 -16.98 -30.30 -6.47
C TYR A 380 -17.38 -29.44 -5.26
N ASP A 381 -18.65 -29.52 -4.84
CA ASP A 381 -19.19 -28.73 -3.74
C ASP A 381 -18.45 -29.08 -2.42
N LYS A 382 -18.16 -30.38 -2.18
CA LYS A 382 -17.36 -30.81 -1.02
C LYS A 382 -15.91 -30.30 -1.08
N ALA A 383 -15.28 -30.32 -2.25
CA ALA A 383 -13.93 -29.78 -2.45
C ALA A 383 -13.90 -28.27 -2.23
N MET A 384 -14.93 -27.53 -2.68
CA MET A 384 -15.03 -26.09 -2.44
C MET A 384 -15.14 -25.75 -0.95
N VAL A 385 -15.98 -26.47 -0.20
CA VAL A 385 -16.10 -26.31 1.27
C VAL A 385 -14.75 -26.55 1.95
N ARG A 386 -14.01 -27.57 1.49
CA ARG A 386 -12.80 -28.07 2.15
C ARG A 386 -11.50 -27.58 1.50
N MET A 387 -11.58 -26.62 0.58
CA MET A 387 -10.44 -26.15 -0.21
C MET A 387 -9.26 -25.73 0.67
N LYS A 388 -9.55 -25.05 1.79
CA LYS A 388 -8.55 -24.59 2.74
C LYS A 388 -7.65 -25.73 3.29
N GLU A 389 -8.19 -26.93 3.43
CA GLU A 389 -7.47 -28.07 4.00
C GLU A 389 -6.28 -28.50 3.14
N SER A 390 -6.33 -28.22 1.83
CA SER A 390 -5.26 -28.55 0.88
C SER A 390 -3.96 -27.79 1.18
N TYR A 391 -4.07 -26.59 1.77
CA TYR A 391 -2.95 -25.73 2.13
C TYR A 391 -2.68 -25.76 3.64
N GLU A 392 -3.73 -25.82 4.46
CA GLU A 392 -3.63 -25.87 5.92
C GLU A 392 -3.02 -27.18 6.43
N GLY A 393 -3.24 -28.30 5.74
CA GLY A 393 -2.63 -29.59 6.09
C GLY A 393 -1.29 -29.85 5.39
N ALA A 394 -0.85 -28.96 4.49
CA ALA A 394 0.38 -29.16 3.73
C ALA A 394 1.61 -28.91 4.61
N GLN A 395 2.60 -29.78 4.52
CA GLN A 395 3.87 -29.61 5.24
C GLN A 395 4.69 -28.45 4.67
N ALA A 396 4.47 -28.09 3.40
CA ALA A 396 4.95 -26.85 2.81
C ALA A 396 4.01 -26.36 1.70
N VAL A 397 3.97 -25.06 1.50
CA VAL A 397 3.32 -24.42 0.36
C VAL A 397 4.38 -23.78 -0.53
N LEU A 398 4.44 -24.19 -1.79
CA LEU A 398 5.37 -23.66 -2.80
C LEU A 398 4.65 -22.68 -3.73
N VAL A 399 5.05 -21.42 -3.69
CA VAL A 399 4.55 -20.33 -4.51
C VAL A 399 5.31 -20.27 -5.84
N LEU A 400 4.57 -20.33 -6.94
CA LEU A 400 5.06 -20.18 -8.31
C LEU A 400 4.42 -18.95 -8.95
N ASP A 401 5.26 -17.99 -9.33
CA ASP A 401 4.88 -16.75 -10.01
C ASP A 401 5.88 -16.46 -11.14
N GLY A 402 5.39 -16.09 -12.33
CA GLY A 402 6.22 -15.87 -13.50
C GLY A 402 7.31 -14.81 -13.32
N TYR A 403 7.04 -13.75 -12.56
CA TYR A 403 8.02 -12.70 -12.28
C TYR A 403 9.14 -13.21 -11.35
N LEU A 404 8.77 -13.93 -10.30
CA LEU A 404 9.75 -14.53 -9.37
C LEU A 404 10.59 -15.61 -10.07
N LEU A 405 9.96 -16.48 -10.87
CA LEU A 405 10.60 -17.53 -11.65
C LEU A 405 11.57 -16.99 -12.72
N GLY A 406 11.33 -15.76 -13.21
CA GLY A 406 12.25 -15.06 -14.12
C GLY A 406 13.43 -14.39 -13.40
N THR A 407 13.29 -14.14 -12.09
CA THR A 407 14.25 -13.39 -11.28
C THR A 407 15.28 -14.31 -10.65
N LYS A 408 16.57 -14.00 -10.83
CA LYS A 408 17.67 -14.72 -10.19
C LYS A 408 18.04 -14.08 -8.86
N VAL A 409 18.11 -14.85 -7.79
CA VAL A 409 18.58 -14.36 -6.49
C VAL A 409 20.09 -14.51 -6.45
N GLN A 410 20.81 -13.42 -6.66
CA GLN A 410 22.27 -13.44 -6.55
C GLN A 410 22.66 -13.58 -5.08
N VAL A 411 23.38 -14.65 -4.72
CA VAL A 411 23.74 -15.03 -3.32
C VAL A 411 24.42 -13.91 -2.53
N ASP A 412 25.12 -12.99 -3.21
CA ASP A 412 25.78 -11.82 -2.59
C ASP A 412 25.21 -10.45 -3.07
N GLY A 413 24.16 -10.46 -3.89
CA GLY A 413 23.72 -9.27 -4.64
C GLY A 413 22.34 -8.71 -4.28
N MET A 414 21.46 -9.51 -3.66
CA MET A 414 20.08 -9.10 -3.38
C MET A 414 19.80 -9.07 -1.88
N SER A 415 19.36 -7.92 -1.36
CA SER A 415 18.96 -7.81 0.04
C SER A 415 17.62 -8.48 0.31
N THR A 416 17.36 -8.89 1.55
CA THR A 416 16.06 -9.42 1.97
C THR A 416 14.93 -8.43 1.73
N ALA A 417 15.17 -7.13 1.94
CA ALA A 417 14.21 -6.08 1.61
C ALA A 417 13.84 -6.08 0.12
N GLU A 418 14.80 -6.28 -0.79
CA GLU A 418 14.51 -6.45 -2.22
C GLU A 418 13.72 -7.73 -2.49
N ILE A 419 14.08 -8.85 -1.87
CA ILE A 419 13.35 -10.13 -2.01
C ILE A 419 11.88 -9.95 -1.58
N MET A 420 11.64 -9.33 -0.42
CA MET A 420 10.30 -9.03 0.09
C MET A 420 9.55 -8.08 -0.85
N ALA A 421 10.20 -7.03 -1.35
CA ALA A 421 9.60 -6.11 -2.30
C ALA A 421 9.15 -6.82 -3.58
N ARG A 422 9.98 -7.71 -4.12
CA ARG A 422 9.63 -8.52 -5.31
C ARG A 422 8.45 -9.44 -5.04
N ILE A 423 8.36 -10.05 -3.85
CA ILE A 423 7.19 -10.85 -3.44
C ILE A 423 5.94 -9.99 -3.29
N ILE A 424 6.03 -8.81 -2.67
CA ILE A 424 4.89 -7.90 -2.49
C ILE A 424 4.34 -7.40 -3.83
N LEU A 425 5.23 -7.16 -4.79
CA LEU A 425 4.90 -6.59 -6.09
C LEU A 425 4.58 -7.63 -7.17
N CYS A 426 4.84 -8.92 -6.92
CA CYS A 426 4.56 -9.95 -7.93
C CYS A 426 3.04 -10.12 -8.19
N PRO A 427 2.66 -10.54 -9.42
CA PRO A 427 1.27 -10.76 -9.80
C PRO A 427 0.50 -11.73 -8.89
N TRP A 428 1.17 -12.75 -8.35
CA TRP A 428 0.59 -13.67 -7.38
C TRP A 428 -0.02 -12.93 -6.19
N ASN A 429 0.62 -11.86 -5.72
CA ASN A 429 0.13 -11.06 -4.59
C ASN A 429 -1.05 -10.13 -4.94
N ARG A 430 -1.57 -10.18 -6.18
CA ARG A 430 -2.70 -9.38 -6.67
C ARG A 430 -4.01 -10.16 -6.75
N ARG A 431 -4.00 -11.46 -6.43
CA ARG A 431 -5.19 -12.33 -6.51
C ARG A 431 -5.77 -12.58 -5.13
N LEU A 432 -7.09 -12.70 -5.06
CA LEU A 432 -7.82 -13.03 -3.83
C LEU A 432 -7.37 -14.39 -3.25
N TRP A 433 -7.49 -15.46 -4.04
CA TRP A 433 -7.25 -16.83 -3.58
C TRP A 433 -5.83 -17.06 -3.08
N THR A 434 -4.83 -16.47 -3.72
CA THR A 434 -3.42 -16.62 -3.33
C THR A 434 -3.12 -16.08 -1.93
N TRP A 435 -3.92 -15.12 -1.43
CA TRP A 435 -3.83 -14.72 -0.03
C TRP A 435 -4.24 -15.84 0.92
N GLN A 436 -5.34 -16.54 0.64
CA GLN A 436 -5.77 -17.69 1.43
C GLN A 436 -4.69 -18.78 1.44
N GLU A 437 -4.11 -19.05 0.28
CA GLU A 437 -3.05 -20.05 0.12
C GLU A 437 -1.82 -19.71 0.97
N ALA A 438 -1.43 -18.43 0.99
CA ALA A 438 -0.34 -17.92 1.82
C ALA A 438 -0.63 -17.95 3.32
N PHE A 439 -1.84 -17.50 3.70
CA PHE A 439 -2.27 -17.36 5.09
C PHE A 439 -2.41 -18.73 5.77
N LEU A 440 -2.92 -19.73 5.04
CA LEU A 440 -3.14 -21.07 5.56
C LEU A 440 -1.84 -21.88 5.71
N ALA A 441 -0.80 -21.56 4.95
CA ALA A 441 0.50 -22.20 5.08
C ALA A 441 1.05 -22.09 6.51
N HIS A 442 1.50 -23.20 7.09
CA HIS A 442 2.13 -23.21 8.41
C HIS A 442 3.28 -22.19 8.48
N ARG A 443 3.42 -21.50 9.62
CA ARG A 443 4.50 -20.53 9.84
C ARG A 443 5.83 -21.17 9.51
N ASN A 444 6.70 -20.47 8.77
CA ASN A 444 8.02 -20.96 8.35
C ASN A 444 8.00 -22.10 7.32
N HIS A 445 6.87 -22.31 6.63
CA HIS A 445 6.71 -23.36 5.61
C HIS A 445 6.08 -22.84 4.30
N LEU A 446 6.14 -21.52 4.06
CA LEU A 446 5.76 -20.91 2.78
C LEU A 446 7.03 -20.60 1.99
N PHE A 447 7.16 -21.19 0.81
CA PHE A 447 8.35 -21.08 -0.03
C PHE A 447 8.03 -20.32 -1.31
N PHE A 448 8.85 -19.33 -1.66
CA PHE A 448 8.75 -18.58 -2.91
C PHE A 448 9.82 -19.07 -3.90
N GLN A 449 9.41 -19.68 -5.01
CA GLN A 449 10.36 -20.16 -6.01
C GLN A 449 10.83 -19.00 -6.91
N PHE A 450 12.11 -18.65 -6.78
CA PHE A 450 12.83 -17.82 -7.73
C PHE A 450 13.44 -18.67 -8.84
N LYS A 451 14.13 -18.06 -9.81
CA LYS A 451 14.73 -18.79 -10.93
C LYS A 451 15.67 -19.92 -10.50
N ASP A 452 16.44 -19.70 -9.45
CA ASP A 452 17.53 -20.58 -9.00
C ASP A 452 17.36 -21.16 -7.59
N VAL A 453 16.49 -20.58 -6.77
CA VAL A 453 16.32 -21.00 -5.36
C VAL A 453 14.88 -20.80 -4.88
N ALA A 454 14.44 -21.67 -3.96
CA ALA A 454 13.22 -21.46 -3.20
C ALA A 454 13.55 -20.76 -1.88
N ILE A 455 12.95 -19.60 -1.60
CA ILE A 455 13.17 -18.85 -0.36
C ILE A 455 12.03 -19.11 0.61
N CYS A 456 12.37 -19.60 1.80
CA CYS A 456 11.44 -19.80 2.90
C CYS A 456 11.06 -18.45 3.55
N ASP A 457 9.77 -18.26 3.80
CA ASP A 457 9.20 -17.15 4.58
C ASP A 457 9.87 -16.96 5.94
N LYS A 458 10.36 -18.03 6.57
CA LYS A 458 11.13 -17.95 7.82
C LYS A 458 12.27 -16.93 7.74
N HIS A 459 13.10 -17.01 6.70
CA HIS A 459 14.26 -16.13 6.58
C HIS A 459 13.85 -14.66 6.47
N LEU A 460 12.72 -14.40 5.83
CA LEU A 460 12.17 -13.06 5.64
C LEU A 460 11.50 -12.55 6.93
N LEU A 461 10.78 -13.42 7.64
CA LEU A 461 10.12 -13.12 8.91
C LEU A 461 11.11 -12.93 10.06
N ASP A 462 12.16 -13.74 10.15
CA ASP A 462 13.20 -13.61 11.19
C ASP A 462 13.90 -12.24 11.05
N GLU A 463 14.12 -11.76 9.82
CA GLU A 463 14.58 -10.41 9.58
C GLU A 463 13.53 -9.38 10.01
N CYS A 464 12.28 -9.52 9.60
CA CYS A 464 11.22 -8.62 10.07
C CYS A 464 11.11 -8.60 11.61
N GLU A 465 11.22 -9.72 12.31
CA GLU A 465 11.01 -9.82 13.77
C GLU A 465 12.23 -9.36 14.58
N GLY A 466 13.45 -9.64 14.12
CA GLY A 466 14.67 -9.09 14.71
C GLY A 466 14.69 -7.55 14.69
N GLN A 467 14.00 -6.97 13.72
CA GLN A 467 13.87 -5.53 13.53
C GLN A 467 12.89 -4.84 14.51
N TRP A 468 11.92 -5.57 15.08
CA TRP A 468 10.84 -5.00 15.90
C TRP A 468 11.24 -4.55 17.31
N MET A 469 12.41 -4.96 17.83
CA MET A 469 12.73 -4.77 19.26
C MET A 469 14.06 -4.06 19.56
N THR A 470 14.95 -3.85 18.59
CA THR A 470 16.27 -3.27 18.89
C THR A 470 16.82 -2.27 17.86
N GLU A 471 16.36 -2.28 16.60
CA GLU A 471 17.03 -1.56 15.49
C GLU A 471 16.18 -0.53 14.73
N PHE A 472 14.89 -0.34 15.04
CA PHE A 472 14.03 0.67 14.39
C PHE A 472 14.69 2.05 14.33
N ASN A 473 15.47 2.36 15.36
CA ASN A 473 16.24 3.59 15.42
C ASN A 473 17.64 3.42 14.79
N GLN A 474 18.27 2.26 14.66
CA GLN A 474 19.73 2.19 14.46
C GLN A 474 20.27 2.48 13.06
N SER A 475 19.53 2.22 11.96
CA SER A 475 20.06 2.43 10.60
C SER A 475 19.05 2.95 9.57
N MET A 476 19.56 3.68 8.58
CA MET A 476 18.77 4.26 7.48
C MET A 476 18.17 3.19 6.56
N GLU A 477 18.97 2.20 6.16
CA GLU A 477 18.52 1.11 5.29
C GLU A 477 17.34 0.35 5.89
N HIS A 478 17.37 0.16 7.21
CA HIS A 478 16.30 -0.48 7.95
C HIS A 478 15.02 0.37 7.94
N ALA A 479 15.12 1.66 8.27
CA ALA A 479 13.97 2.56 8.26
C ALA A 479 13.28 2.59 6.89
N LEU A 480 14.07 2.62 5.82
CA LEU A 480 13.56 2.61 4.44
C LEU A 480 12.96 1.25 4.03
N SER A 481 13.38 0.16 4.67
CA SER A 481 12.84 -1.18 4.42
C SER A 481 11.61 -1.50 5.27
N LEU A 482 11.30 -0.69 6.29
CA LEU A 482 10.28 -1.01 7.28
C LEU A 482 8.87 -1.19 6.68
N GLN A 483 8.43 -0.31 5.78
CA GLN A 483 7.13 -0.45 5.13
C GLN A 483 7.07 -1.69 4.25
N ILE A 484 8.20 -2.09 3.66
CA ILE A 484 8.31 -3.34 2.91
C ILE A 484 8.15 -4.52 3.87
N CYS A 485 8.84 -4.52 5.01
CA CYS A 485 8.70 -5.54 6.05
C CYS A 485 7.26 -5.64 6.57
N TRP A 486 6.63 -4.52 6.92
CA TRP A 486 5.23 -4.48 7.36
C TRP A 486 4.29 -4.99 6.28
N ARG A 487 4.48 -4.60 5.02
CA ARG A 487 3.63 -5.07 3.94
C ARG A 487 3.82 -6.57 3.66
N PHE A 488 5.02 -7.10 3.87
CA PHE A 488 5.28 -8.53 3.81
C PHE A 488 4.59 -9.26 4.98
N GLN A 489 4.66 -8.70 6.20
CA GLN A 489 3.95 -9.20 7.38
C GLN A 489 2.42 -9.15 7.20
N ASP A 490 1.85 -8.18 6.48
CA ASP A 490 0.40 -8.16 6.19
C ASP A 490 -0.01 -9.39 5.36
N ILE A 491 0.83 -9.83 4.43
CA ILE A 491 0.59 -11.02 3.61
C ILE A 491 0.69 -12.29 4.46
N ARG A 492 1.57 -12.28 5.47
CA ARG A 492 2.06 -13.52 6.10
C ARG A 492 1.68 -13.75 7.55
N SER A 493 1.54 -12.68 8.34
CA SER A 493 1.37 -12.77 9.79
C SER A 493 0.06 -13.46 10.14
N ARG A 494 0.18 -14.51 10.96
CA ARG A 494 -0.94 -15.30 11.47
C ARG A 494 -0.88 -15.26 12.98
N ASP A 495 -1.68 -14.39 13.57
CA ASP A 495 -1.93 -14.41 15.01
C ASP A 495 -3.36 -14.87 15.26
N GLU A 496 -3.46 -16.14 15.65
CA GLU A 496 -4.73 -16.81 15.88
C GLU A 496 -5.43 -16.30 17.14
N ASN A 497 -4.69 -15.66 18.05
CA ASN A 497 -5.22 -15.14 19.31
C ASN A 497 -5.86 -13.76 19.15
N LEU A 498 -5.73 -13.13 17.98
CA LEU A 498 -6.36 -11.83 17.74
C LEU A 498 -7.89 -11.93 17.82
N PRO A 499 -8.55 -10.94 18.43
CA PRO A 499 -9.98 -10.76 18.31
C PRO A 499 -10.43 -10.76 16.84
N ILE A 500 -11.62 -11.31 16.57
CA ILE A 500 -12.17 -11.40 15.21
C ILE A 500 -12.15 -10.06 14.45
N MET A 501 -12.31 -8.96 15.17
CA MET A 501 -12.30 -7.63 14.58
C MET A 501 -10.93 -7.16 14.11
N GLU A 502 -9.87 -7.47 14.86
CA GLU A 502 -8.50 -7.19 14.40
C GLU A 502 -8.16 -8.06 13.20
N LYS A 503 -8.64 -9.32 13.16
CA LYS A 503 -8.51 -10.17 11.98
C LYS A 503 -9.26 -9.60 10.77
N ILE A 504 -10.45 -9.04 10.98
CA ILE A 504 -11.23 -8.36 9.93
C ILE A 504 -10.51 -7.13 9.41
N ALA A 505 -9.94 -6.31 10.30
CA ALA A 505 -9.20 -5.14 9.90
C ALA A 505 -7.92 -5.50 9.11
N LYS A 506 -7.15 -6.47 9.61
CA LYS A 506 -6.00 -7.03 8.89
C LYS A 506 -6.41 -7.63 7.56
N ALA A 507 -7.52 -8.37 7.50
CA ALA A 507 -8.05 -8.92 6.25
C ALA A 507 -8.37 -7.81 5.23
N LYS A 508 -8.96 -6.69 5.67
CA LYS A 508 -9.21 -5.53 4.80
C LYS A 508 -7.89 -4.99 4.26
N ASP A 509 -6.91 -4.71 5.11
CA ASP A 509 -5.61 -4.18 4.68
C ASP A 509 -4.87 -5.12 3.73
N THR A 510 -4.91 -6.43 3.97
CA THR A 510 -4.22 -7.41 3.13
C THR A 510 -4.93 -7.67 1.80
N LEU A 511 -6.28 -7.60 1.78
CA LEU A 511 -7.10 -7.76 0.57
C LEU A 511 -7.15 -6.51 -0.30
N THR A 512 -6.89 -5.33 0.27
CA THR A 512 -6.86 -4.06 -0.45
C THR A 512 -6.01 -4.21 -1.71
N PHE A 513 -6.54 -3.75 -2.84
CA PHE A 513 -5.91 -3.78 -4.16
C PHE A 513 -5.73 -5.16 -4.81
N ARG A 514 -6.26 -6.23 -4.22
CA ARG A 514 -6.38 -7.53 -4.89
C ARG A 514 -7.60 -7.56 -5.80
N SER A 515 -7.62 -8.51 -6.72
CA SER A 515 -8.72 -8.75 -7.63
C SER A 515 -9.08 -10.23 -7.73
N THR A 516 -10.29 -10.48 -8.24
CA THR A 516 -10.81 -11.80 -8.57
C THR A 516 -11.70 -11.69 -9.81
N SER A 517 -11.71 -12.72 -10.65
CA SER A 517 -12.69 -12.86 -11.74
C SER A 517 -14.04 -13.39 -11.25
N GLN A 518 -14.08 -13.96 -10.05
CA GLN A 518 -15.26 -14.51 -9.39
C GLN A 518 -15.53 -13.72 -8.11
N ALA A 519 -16.21 -12.58 -8.23
CA ALA A 519 -16.50 -11.70 -7.08
C ALA A 519 -17.21 -12.41 -5.90
N PRO A 520 -18.16 -13.34 -6.12
CA PRO A 520 -18.82 -14.08 -5.04
C PRO A 520 -17.89 -14.98 -4.19
N ASP A 521 -16.65 -15.21 -4.62
CA ASP A 521 -15.68 -16.01 -3.88
C ASP A 521 -15.02 -15.25 -2.72
N GLU A 522 -15.11 -13.92 -2.71
CA GLU A 522 -14.55 -13.08 -1.65
C GLU A 522 -15.06 -13.48 -0.27
N ALA A 523 -16.37 -13.66 -0.13
CA ALA A 523 -16.99 -14.10 1.11
C ALA A 523 -16.50 -15.48 1.57
N LEU A 524 -16.22 -16.40 0.62
CA LEU A 524 -15.71 -17.74 0.92
C LEU A 524 -14.28 -17.66 1.49
N CYS A 525 -13.42 -16.89 0.82
CA CYS A 525 -12.04 -16.66 1.22
C CYS A 525 -11.96 -16.04 2.62
N LEU A 526 -12.74 -14.96 2.85
CA LEU A 526 -12.84 -14.30 4.14
C LEU A 526 -13.29 -15.28 5.24
N SER A 527 -14.32 -16.09 4.97
CA SER A 527 -14.83 -17.03 5.96
C SER A 527 -13.83 -18.11 6.35
N ASN A 528 -13.08 -18.66 5.38
CA ASN A 528 -12.04 -19.64 5.66
C ASN A 528 -10.98 -19.09 6.63
N ILE A 529 -10.57 -17.84 6.43
CA ILE A 529 -9.50 -17.18 7.19
C ILE A 529 -9.98 -16.70 8.55
N LEU A 530 -11.21 -16.21 8.63
CA LEU A 530 -11.82 -15.69 9.85
C LEU A 530 -12.44 -16.78 10.72
N GLY A 531 -12.38 -18.05 10.30
CA GLY A 531 -12.95 -19.18 11.03
C GLY A 531 -14.48 -19.21 11.03
N VAL A 532 -15.11 -18.52 10.07
CA VAL A 532 -16.56 -18.49 9.89
C VAL A 532 -16.99 -19.70 9.06
N ASP A 533 -18.07 -20.37 9.47
CA ASP A 533 -18.58 -21.52 8.75
C ASP A 533 -19.03 -21.17 7.31
N VAL A 534 -18.36 -21.79 6.34
CA VAL A 534 -18.50 -21.56 4.89
C VAL A 534 -19.70 -22.30 4.30
N ALA A 535 -20.21 -23.35 4.95
CA ALA A 535 -21.21 -24.24 4.37
C ALA A 535 -22.51 -23.49 4.00
N ASP A 536 -22.94 -22.53 4.84
CA ASP A 536 -24.13 -21.72 4.54
C ASP A 536 -23.88 -20.62 3.51
N ILE A 537 -22.63 -20.15 3.39
CA ILE A 537 -22.25 -19.14 2.40
C ILE A 537 -22.28 -19.76 1.00
N LEU A 538 -21.81 -21.01 0.86
CA LEU A 538 -21.87 -21.73 -0.42
C LEU A 538 -23.30 -22.01 -0.89
N LYS A 539 -24.25 -22.21 0.03
CA LYS A 539 -25.68 -22.35 -0.28
C LYS A 539 -26.32 -21.03 -0.71
N THR A 540 -25.67 -19.90 -0.44
CA THR A 540 -26.14 -18.57 -0.82
C THR A 540 -25.64 -18.24 -2.23
N GLU A 541 -26.51 -17.71 -3.08
CA GLU A 541 -26.18 -17.40 -4.47
C GLU A 541 -25.59 -15.98 -4.62
N GLY A 542 -24.58 -15.85 -5.48
CA GLY A 542 -24.08 -14.56 -5.97
C GLY A 542 -23.68 -13.56 -4.89
N GLU A 543 -24.18 -12.33 -5.02
CA GLU A 543 -23.81 -11.17 -4.20
C GLU A 543 -24.34 -11.26 -2.75
N ASP A 544 -25.36 -12.08 -2.49
CA ASP A 544 -25.92 -12.28 -1.15
C ASP A 544 -24.95 -13.02 -0.21
N ARG A 545 -23.90 -13.65 -0.74
CA ARG A 545 -22.86 -14.31 0.06
C ARG A 545 -22.20 -13.36 1.06
N MET A 546 -21.96 -12.11 0.66
CA MET A 546 -21.35 -11.11 1.55
C MET A 546 -22.31 -10.69 2.67
N VAL A 547 -23.62 -10.65 2.40
CA VAL A 547 -24.65 -10.43 3.43
C VAL A 547 -24.64 -11.59 4.44
N THR A 548 -24.59 -12.83 3.97
CA THR A 548 -24.53 -14.01 4.84
C THR A 548 -23.25 -14.03 5.67
N PHE A 549 -22.12 -13.64 5.09
CA PHE A 549 -20.86 -13.44 5.80
C PHE A 549 -21.02 -12.45 6.96
N TRP A 550 -21.50 -11.22 6.70
CA TRP A 550 -21.70 -10.23 7.74
C TRP A 550 -22.69 -10.69 8.81
N LYS A 551 -23.77 -11.38 8.43
CA LYS A 551 -24.72 -11.97 9.41
C LYS A 551 -24.07 -12.99 10.33
N LYS A 552 -23.07 -13.74 9.87
CA LYS A 552 -22.34 -14.71 10.70
C LYS A 552 -21.31 -14.01 11.60
N VAL A 553 -20.51 -13.11 11.04
CA VAL A 553 -19.54 -12.31 11.80
C VAL A 553 -20.23 -11.51 12.92
N LEU A 554 -21.43 -10.99 12.65
CA LEU A 554 -22.20 -10.21 13.61
C LEU A 554 -22.88 -11.03 14.71
N ARG A 555 -22.64 -12.34 14.88
CA ARG A 555 -23.23 -13.10 15.99
C ARG A 555 -22.42 -13.06 17.29
N ASP A 556 -21.14 -12.73 17.22
CA ASP A 556 -20.20 -12.94 18.33
C ASP A 556 -19.99 -11.72 19.26
N GLY A 557 -20.78 -10.65 19.08
CA GLY A 557 -21.12 -9.71 20.17
C GLY A 557 -20.13 -8.59 20.50
N GLN A 558 -19.03 -8.40 19.78
CA GLN A 558 -18.13 -7.24 19.95
C GLN A 558 -17.58 -6.78 18.60
N TYR A 559 -17.89 -5.54 18.20
CA TYR A 559 -17.54 -5.04 16.88
C TYR A 559 -16.96 -3.64 16.91
N HIS A 560 -15.96 -3.42 16.07
CA HIS A 560 -15.29 -2.13 15.92
C HIS A 560 -16.12 -1.22 15.01
N ALA A 561 -16.55 -0.06 15.51
CA ALA A 561 -17.42 0.81 14.73
C ALA A 561 -16.76 1.39 13.46
N SER A 562 -15.43 1.33 13.32
CA SER A 562 -14.74 1.93 12.15
C SER A 562 -15.15 1.37 10.79
N MET A 563 -15.70 0.14 10.73
CA MET A 563 -16.11 -0.47 9.45
C MET A 563 -17.20 0.32 8.70
N ILE A 564 -17.95 1.15 9.41
CA ILE A 564 -18.95 2.06 8.81
C ILE A 564 -18.28 3.19 8.02
N PHE A 565 -17.02 3.52 8.34
CA PHE A 565 -16.25 4.62 7.73
C PHE A 565 -15.26 4.16 6.66
N TRP A 566 -15.11 2.85 6.43
CA TRP A 566 -14.28 2.38 5.33
C TRP A 566 -14.84 2.91 4.01
N ASP A 567 -13.98 3.36 3.11
CA ASP A 567 -14.42 3.83 1.80
C ASP A 567 -14.86 2.65 0.91
N GLY A 568 -15.41 2.97 -0.26
CA GLY A 568 -15.81 1.97 -1.25
C GLY A 568 -17.29 1.56 -1.17
N PRO A 569 -17.69 0.62 -2.04
CA PRO A 569 -19.09 0.26 -2.21
C PRO A 569 -19.64 -0.43 -0.94
N LYS A 570 -20.83 -0.02 -0.54
CA LYS A 570 -21.58 -0.64 0.57
C LYS A 570 -22.70 -1.54 0.04
N LEU A 571 -23.13 -2.50 0.85
CA LEU A 571 -24.22 -3.39 0.47
C LEU A 571 -25.53 -2.62 0.28
N ASN A 572 -26.25 -2.87 -0.81
CA ASN A 572 -27.55 -2.24 -1.08
C ASN A 572 -28.72 -3.04 -0.46
N LEU A 573 -28.60 -3.39 0.82
CA LEU A 573 -29.62 -4.13 1.57
C LEU A 573 -30.00 -3.36 2.84
N GLN A 574 -31.30 -3.18 3.09
CA GLN A 574 -31.79 -2.52 4.31
C GLN A 574 -31.24 -3.22 5.56
N GLY A 575 -30.77 -2.44 6.54
CA GLY A 575 -30.08 -2.96 7.72
C GLY A 575 -28.58 -3.23 7.54
N PHE A 576 -28.09 -3.31 6.29
CA PHE A 576 -26.69 -3.62 5.96
C PHE A 576 -25.99 -2.55 5.11
N ARG A 577 -26.63 -1.39 4.87
CA ARG A 577 -26.06 -0.29 4.06
C ARG A 577 -24.79 0.36 4.64
N TRP A 578 -24.45 0.05 5.87
CA TRP A 578 -23.19 0.44 6.52
C TRP A 578 -22.04 -0.52 6.18
N ALA A 579 -22.36 -1.76 5.79
CA ALA A 579 -21.40 -2.84 5.64
C ALA A 579 -20.71 -2.78 4.26
N PRO A 580 -19.36 -2.90 4.22
CA PRO A 580 -18.61 -3.03 2.97
C PRO A 580 -19.15 -4.17 2.10
N ALA A 581 -19.36 -3.90 0.82
CA ALA A 581 -19.71 -4.91 -0.18
C ALA A 581 -18.49 -5.72 -0.64
N THR A 582 -17.29 -5.19 -0.45
CA THR A 582 -16.00 -5.82 -0.76
C THR A 582 -14.95 -5.29 0.21
N PHE A 583 -13.92 -6.08 0.47
CA PHE A 583 -12.72 -5.72 1.22
C PHE A 583 -11.56 -5.35 0.28
N MET A 584 -11.69 -5.71 -0.99
CA MET A 584 -10.63 -5.49 -1.97
C MET A 584 -10.58 -4.07 -2.54
N ASP A 585 -11.44 -3.13 -2.13
CA ASP A 585 -11.36 -1.73 -2.61
C ASP A 585 -9.98 -1.09 -2.33
N ALA A 586 -9.75 0.10 -2.89
CA ALA A 586 -8.48 0.80 -2.84
C ALA A 586 -8.16 1.52 -1.51
N SER A 587 -9.02 1.41 -0.49
CA SER A 587 -8.83 2.11 0.77
C SER A 587 -8.27 1.18 1.85
N ARG A 588 -7.06 1.47 2.34
CA ARG A 588 -6.50 0.74 3.49
C ARG A 588 -7.10 1.28 4.77
N ILE A 589 -7.43 0.38 5.70
CA ILE A 589 -7.66 0.81 7.07
C ILE A 589 -6.35 1.29 7.66
N SER A 590 -5.16 0.76 7.33
CA SER A 590 -3.90 1.21 7.97
C SER A 590 -3.61 2.72 7.82
N LYS A 591 -3.96 3.32 6.68
CA LYS A 591 -3.96 4.79 6.50
C LYS A 591 -5.07 5.47 7.30
N GLN A 592 -6.21 4.80 7.47
CA GLN A 592 -7.29 5.21 8.36
C GLN A 592 -7.00 4.91 9.84
N HIS A 593 -6.05 4.02 10.19
CA HIS A 593 -5.81 3.37 11.50
C HIS A 593 -5.05 4.24 12.50
N GLN A 594 -4.85 5.52 12.19
CA GLN A 594 -5.01 6.53 13.24
C GLN A 594 -6.38 6.36 13.98
N SER A 595 -7.34 5.62 13.39
CA SER A 595 -8.64 5.21 13.92
C SER A 595 -8.66 4.02 14.88
N HIS A 596 -7.53 3.44 15.32
CA HIS A 596 -7.56 2.58 16.53
C HIS A 596 -8.07 3.34 17.77
N LEU A 597 -8.26 4.65 17.64
CA LEU A 597 -8.65 5.59 18.67
C LEU A 597 -10.15 5.99 18.60
N LEU A 598 -10.92 5.39 17.70
CA LEU A 598 -12.37 5.35 17.87
C LEU A 598 -12.67 4.21 18.85
N ASP A 599 -12.78 4.50 20.15
CA ASP A 599 -13.37 3.60 21.17
C ASP A 599 -14.89 3.44 20.95
N GLY A 600 -15.24 3.21 19.69
CA GLY A 600 -16.58 3.12 19.17
C GLY A 600 -17.05 1.68 19.24
N ARG A 601 -18.10 1.43 20.01
CA ARG A 601 -18.65 0.08 20.20
C ARG A 601 -19.95 -0.06 19.44
N VAL A 602 -20.05 -1.10 18.64
CA VAL A 602 -21.33 -1.53 18.08
C VAL A 602 -22.15 -2.16 19.21
N THR A 603 -23.37 -1.66 19.42
CA THR A 603 -24.27 -2.01 20.52
C THR A 603 -25.42 -2.92 20.10
N GLY A 604 -25.64 -3.11 18.80
CA GLY A 604 -26.67 -4.02 18.27
C GLY A 604 -26.87 -3.89 16.76
N LEU A 605 -27.72 -4.75 16.22
CA LEU A 605 -28.18 -4.69 14.82
C LEU A 605 -29.71 -4.69 14.82
N SER A 606 -30.31 -3.70 14.17
CA SER A 606 -31.76 -3.62 13.95
C SER A 606 -32.11 -3.84 12.47
N PRO A 607 -33.39 -4.01 12.11
CA PRO A 607 -33.81 -4.04 10.72
C PRO A 607 -33.42 -2.77 9.92
N PHE A 608 -33.14 -1.67 10.61
CA PHE A 608 -32.80 -0.39 9.99
C PHE A 608 -31.29 -0.15 9.87
N GLY A 609 -30.47 -0.79 10.70
CA GLY A 609 -29.02 -0.64 10.61
C GLY A 609 -28.27 -1.10 11.86
N LEU A 610 -26.98 -0.83 11.86
CA LEU A 610 -26.10 -1.03 13.01
C LEU A 610 -26.41 0.01 14.08
N HIS A 611 -26.38 -0.37 15.34
CA HIS A 611 -26.39 0.57 16.45
C HIS A 611 -24.97 0.71 16.95
N VAL A 612 -24.47 1.95 17.06
CA VAL A 612 -23.10 2.24 17.47
C VAL A 612 -23.08 3.31 18.54
N ARG A 613 -22.12 3.22 19.46
CA ARG A 613 -21.75 4.28 20.40
C ARG A 613 -20.37 4.78 20.01
N LEU A 614 -20.24 6.06 19.71
CA LEU A 614 -18.98 6.69 19.28
C LEU A 614 -18.60 7.83 20.25
N PRO A 615 -17.30 8.09 20.46
CA PRO A 615 -16.87 9.34 21.09
C PRO A 615 -17.28 10.53 20.21
N SER A 616 -17.82 11.59 20.82
CA SER A 616 -18.29 12.77 20.09
C SER A 616 -18.11 14.06 20.88
N VAL A 617 -17.97 15.18 20.17
CA VAL A 617 -17.99 16.53 20.75
C VAL A 617 -19.16 17.31 20.15
N ILE A 618 -20.04 17.81 21.02
CA ILE A 618 -21.16 18.66 20.61
C ILE A 618 -20.71 20.13 20.64
N CYS A 619 -20.76 20.77 19.49
CA CYS A 619 -20.30 22.13 19.30
C CYS A 619 -21.49 23.10 19.28
N SER A 620 -21.42 24.12 20.15
CA SER A 620 -22.50 25.11 20.31
C SER A 620 -22.43 26.23 19.27
N GLU A 621 -21.20 26.57 18.83
CA GLU A 621 -20.89 27.48 17.73
C GLU A 621 -19.62 27.00 17.00
N LEU A 622 -19.62 27.10 15.67
CA LEU A 622 -18.45 26.92 14.81
C LEU A 622 -18.09 28.30 14.20
N LYS A 623 -16.87 28.80 14.43
CA LYS A 623 -16.39 30.08 13.89
C LYS A 623 -15.17 29.86 13.01
N ILE A 624 -15.27 30.16 11.73
CA ILE A 624 -14.16 30.04 10.78
C ILE A 624 -13.43 31.40 10.73
N SER A 625 -12.12 31.39 10.90
CA SER A 625 -11.27 32.59 10.79
C SER A 625 -10.86 32.87 9.35
N ASP A 626 -10.41 34.11 9.09
CA ASP A 626 -10.03 34.58 7.75
C ASP A 626 -8.79 33.88 7.16
N HIS A 627 -8.08 33.06 7.95
CA HIS A 627 -6.90 32.28 7.53
C HIS A 627 -7.18 30.77 7.35
N GLY A 628 -8.45 30.36 7.31
CA GLY A 628 -8.82 28.94 7.17
C GLY A 628 -8.82 28.14 8.47
N LEU A 629 -8.40 28.74 9.60
CA LEU A 629 -8.45 28.10 10.92
C LEU A 629 -9.88 28.10 11.48
N CYS A 630 -10.38 26.93 11.88
CA CYS A 630 -11.70 26.76 12.48
C CYS A 630 -11.64 26.80 14.02
N HIS A 631 -12.31 27.77 14.65
CA HIS A 631 -12.49 27.84 16.09
C HIS A 631 -13.78 27.12 16.50
N ILE A 632 -13.66 26.14 17.38
CA ILE A 632 -14.78 25.34 17.88
C ILE A 632 -15.07 25.75 19.33
N LYS A 633 -16.32 26.06 19.68
CA LYS A 633 -16.72 26.29 21.08
C LYS A 633 -17.52 25.10 21.61
N ALA A 634 -16.87 24.24 22.38
CA ALA A 634 -17.46 23.07 23.01
C ALA A 634 -17.91 23.38 24.45
N GLN A 635 -19.07 22.88 24.86
CA GLN A 635 -19.50 22.91 26.27
C GLN A 635 -19.08 21.60 26.97
N LYS A 636 -18.41 21.73 28.11
CA LYS A 636 -17.94 20.62 28.95
C LYS A 636 -19.13 19.80 29.48
N GLN A 637 -19.37 18.60 28.96
CA GLN A 637 -20.26 17.64 29.60
C GLN A 637 -19.46 16.79 30.60
N THR A 638 -19.96 16.74 31.83
CA THR A 638 -19.29 16.25 33.04
C THR A 638 -18.81 14.79 32.94
N GLY A 639 -17.55 14.55 33.29
CA GLY A 639 -17.00 13.20 33.54
C GLY A 639 -15.62 12.93 32.94
N TRP A 640 -15.14 13.77 32.02
CA TRP A 640 -13.90 13.54 31.27
C TRP A 640 -12.79 14.49 31.74
N SER A 641 -11.63 13.94 32.14
CA SER A 641 -10.43 14.71 32.47
C SER A 641 -9.55 14.88 31.23
N PHE A 642 -9.46 16.10 30.70
CA PHE A 642 -8.51 16.46 29.65
C PHE A 642 -7.21 16.90 30.32
N SER A 643 -6.11 16.16 30.14
CA SER A 643 -4.78 16.59 30.57
C SER A 643 -4.12 17.39 29.45
N THR A 644 -3.98 18.70 29.71
CA THR A 644 -3.14 19.71 29.04
C THR A 644 -3.45 20.07 27.57
N MET A 645 -4.25 21.13 27.42
CA MET A 645 -4.19 22.09 26.31
C MET A 645 -3.92 23.48 26.89
N THR A 646 -3.06 24.27 26.26
CA THR A 646 -2.81 25.66 26.65
C THR A 646 -4.00 26.54 26.21
N GLY A 647 -5.01 26.62 27.09
CA GLY A 647 -6.16 27.51 26.93
C GLY A 647 -6.95 27.60 28.23
N HIS A 648 -7.40 28.81 28.59
CA HIS A 648 -8.23 29.05 29.77
C HIS A 648 -9.48 28.14 29.78
N GLU A 649 -9.92 27.79 30.99
CA GLU A 649 -10.74 26.64 31.40
C GLU A 649 -12.07 26.32 30.67
N ASP A 650 -12.48 27.02 29.62
CA ASP A 650 -13.79 26.84 28.96
C ASP A 650 -13.77 26.85 27.41
N GLU A 651 -12.61 26.86 26.75
CA GLU A 651 -12.52 26.87 25.27
C GLU A 651 -11.50 25.85 24.72
N LEU A 652 -11.94 24.99 23.79
CA LEU A 652 -11.12 23.98 23.10
C LEU A 652 -10.80 24.48 21.68
N HIS A 653 -9.53 24.66 21.35
CA HIS A 653 -9.09 25.11 20.02
C HIS A 653 -8.57 23.93 19.19
N PHE A 654 -9.18 23.64 18.04
CA PHE A 654 -8.68 22.63 17.10
C PHE A 654 -8.08 23.32 15.87
N MET A 655 -6.95 22.83 15.37
CA MET A 655 -6.48 23.16 14.02
C MET A 655 -7.01 22.10 13.06
N LEU A 656 -7.75 22.53 12.05
CA LEU A 656 -8.12 21.70 10.91
C LEU A 656 -7.27 22.18 9.73
N ASP A 657 -6.40 21.31 9.23
CA ASP A 657 -5.65 21.56 8.00
C ASP A 657 -6.53 21.03 6.86
N LEU A 658 -7.23 21.94 6.20
CA LEU A 658 -8.15 21.64 5.10
C LEU A 658 -7.71 22.49 3.91
N ASP A 659 -7.12 21.84 2.92
CA ASP A 659 -6.28 22.46 1.88
C ASP A 659 -6.95 23.56 1.02
N ASP A 660 -8.28 23.78 1.02
CA ASP A 660 -8.85 24.83 0.14
C ASP A 660 -10.16 25.53 0.59
N TRP A 661 -10.27 25.93 1.87
CA TRP A 661 -11.40 26.76 2.33
C TRP A 661 -11.39 28.23 1.89
N SER A 662 -10.39 28.66 1.11
CA SER A 662 -10.17 30.04 0.67
C SER A 662 -11.35 30.66 -0.13
N LYS A 663 -12.33 29.85 -0.56
CA LYS A 663 -13.49 30.25 -1.37
C LYS A 663 -14.80 30.42 -0.60
N VAL A 664 -14.87 30.05 0.68
CA VAL A 664 -16.08 30.24 1.50
C VAL A 664 -16.08 31.66 2.08
N ARG A 665 -16.77 32.60 1.42
CA ARG A 665 -16.96 33.96 1.96
C ARG A 665 -17.61 33.89 3.34
N ALA A 666 -16.99 34.59 4.29
CA ALA A 666 -17.28 34.71 5.72
C ALA A 666 -18.69 35.23 6.09
N HIS A 667 -19.76 34.66 5.54
CA HIS A 667 -21.13 35.10 5.79
C HIS A 667 -22.04 33.89 6.01
N GLN A 668 -21.96 33.28 7.20
CA GLN A 668 -23.11 32.77 7.93
C GLN A 668 -22.70 32.29 9.33
N LYS A 669 -23.30 32.86 10.38
CA LYS A 669 -23.40 32.21 11.68
C LYS A 669 -24.15 30.90 11.48
N VAL A 670 -23.46 29.78 11.43
CA VAL A 670 -24.11 28.49 11.28
C VAL A 670 -24.75 28.13 12.62
N THR A 671 -26.06 27.85 12.58
CA THR A 671 -26.94 27.61 13.72
C THR A 671 -26.52 26.41 14.59
N LYS A 672 -26.87 26.48 15.89
CA LYS A 672 -26.66 25.47 16.94
C LYS A 672 -26.85 24.02 16.47
N GLY A 673 -25.94 23.12 16.87
CA GLY A 673 -26.14 21.66 16.82
C GLY A 673 -25.25 20.91 15.82
N PHE A 674 -23.94 21.12 15.87
CA PHE A 674 -22.97 20.30 15.13
C PHE A 674 -22.37 19.24 16.05
N VAL A 675 -22.29 18.01 15.56
CA VAL A 675 -21.55 16.92 16.20
C VAL A 675 -20.29 16.70 15.38
N VAL A 676 -19.16 16.83 16.04
CA VAL A 676 -17.86 16.52 15.46
C VAL A 676 -17.41 15.20 16.08
N LEU A 677 -17.23 14.19 15.23
CA LEU A 677 -16.67 12.91 15.63
C LEU A 677 -15.15 13.03 15.49
N LEU A 678 -14.46 13.04 16.63
CA LEU A 678 -13.00 13.15 16.70
C LEU A 678 -12.39 11.76 17.01
N PRO A 679 -11.47 11.24 16.19
CA PRO A 679 -10.50 10.27 16.64
C PRO A 679 -9.50 11.00 17.56
N TRP A 680 -9.16 10.37 18.68
CA TRP A 680 -8.25 10.93 19.67
C TRP A 680 -6.83 10.48 19.39
N LEU A 681 -5.97 11.27 18.74
CA LEU A 681 -4.53 10.97 18.70
C LEU A 681 -3.85 11.46 19.98
N TRP A 682 -3.34 10.53 20.79
CA TRP A 682 -2.33 10.85 21.81
C TRP A 682 -0.96 10.59 21.21
N GLU A 683 -0.25 11.64 20.79
CA GLU A 683 1.20 11.60 20.61
C GLU A 683 1.85 12.88 21.16
N ASN A 684 2.71 12.70 22.17
CA ASN A 684 3.72 13.65 22.67
C ASN A 684 3.34 15.14 22.67
N ASP A 685 2.56 15.57 23.67
CA ASP A 685 2.31 16.98 24.06
C ASP A 685 1.78 17.95 22.98
N SER A 686 1.39 17.45 21.79
CA SER A 686 0.68 18.24 20.77
C SER A 686 -0.53 17.47 20.22
N TRP A 687 -1.73 18.07 20.35
CA TRP A 687 -2.97 17.47 19.89
C TRP A 687 -3.21 17.79 18.41
N GLN A 688 -3.13 16.79 17.52
CA GLN A 688 -3.76 16.86 16.20
C GLN A 688 -5.06 16.06 16.27
N ALA A 689 -6.19 16.72 16.08
CA ALA A 689 -7.50 16.07 16.04
C ALA A 689 -7.94 16.00 14.57
N ASP A 690 -8.05 14.79 14.03
CA ASP A 690 -8.39 14.58 12.62
C ASP A 690 -9.92 14.40 12.46
N VAL A 691 -10.65 15.43 12.04
CA VAL A 691 -12.13 15.33 11.98
C VAL A 691 -12.55 14.39 10.84
N GLN A 692 -12.97 13.17 11.18
CA GLN A 692 -13.37 12.18 10.17
C GLN A 692 -14.78 12.38 9.65
N VAL A 693 -15.72 12.85 10.50
CA VAL A 693 -17.13 13.00 10.15
C VAL A 693 -17.74 14.18 10.90
N ALA A 694 -18.41 15.06 10.15
CA ALA A 694 -19.24 16.13 10.72
C ALA A 694 -20.72 15.79 10.52
N GLY A 695 -21.53 15.94 11.56
CA GLY A 695 -22.96 15.69 11.47
C GLY A 695 -23.80 16.84 11.98
N ARG A 696 -24.99 17.00 11.39
CA ARG A 696 -25.99 17.99 11.84
C ARG A 696 -27.12 17.29 12.58
N LEU A 697 -27.39 17.73 13.81
CA LEU A 697 -28.58 17.29 14.55
C LEU A 697 -29.84 17.89 13.94
N GLU A 698 -30.89 17.08 13.80
CA GLU A 698 -32.22 17.59 13.47
C GLU A 698 -32.78 18.44 14.63
N PRO A 699 -33.58 19.50 14.31
CA PRO A 699 -34.30 20.25 15.32
C PRO A 699 -35.29 19.32 16.05
N GLY A 700 -34.98 18.92 17.28
CA GLY A 700 -35.79 17.97 18.04
C GLY A 700 -35.00 16.89 18.78
N GLY A 701 -33.72 16.67 18.45
CA GLY A 701 -32.76 15.99 19.33
C GLY A 701 -32.35 14.56 18.96
N ASP A 702 -33.13 13.82 18.17
CA ASP A 702 -33.02 12.35 18.18
C ASP A 702 -32.36 11.75 16.93
N LYS A 703 -32.06 12.57 15.91
CA LYS A 703 -31.52 12.11 14.63
C LYS A 703 -30.32 12.92 14.17
N LEU A 704 -29.27 12.22 13.75
CA LEU A 704 -28.01 12.79 13.26
C LEU A 704 -27.79 12.43 11.79
N HIS A 705 -27.61 13.44 10.93
CA HIS A 705 -27.18 13.26 9.54
C HIS A 705 -25.66 13.39 9.46
N LEU A 706 -24.97 12.33 9.06
CA LEU A 706 -23.51 12.30 8.95
C LEU A 706 -23.06 12.76 7.55
N LEU A 707 -22.01 13.58 7.49
CA LEU A 707 -21.29 13.97 6.27
C LEU A 707 -19.93 13.27 6.29
N SER A 708 -19.68 12.33 5.37
CA SER A 708 -18.38 11.65 5.25
C SER A 708 -17.33 12.53 4.58
N SER A 709 -16.05 12.19 4.74
CA SER A 709 -14.90 12.83 4.09
C SER A 709 -15.06 12.98 2.56
N GLY A 710 -15.54 11.94 1.86
CA GLY A 710 -15.85 12.02 0.42
C GLY A 710 -17.01 12.98 0.08
N THR A 711 -17.93 13.19 1.02
CA THR A 711 -19.04 14.15 0.88
C THR A 711 -18.56 15.59 1.11
N MET A 712 -17.51 15.79 1.90
CA MET A 712 -16.89 17.11 2.10
C MET A 712 -16.16 17.61 0.85
N MET A 713 -15.46 16.73 0.11
CA MET A 713 -14.85 17.05 -1.19
C MET A 713 -15.89 17.32 -2.30
N LEU A 714 -16.99 16.54 -2.34
CA LEU A 714 -18.07 16.77 -3.32
C LEU A 714 -18.89 18.05 -3.03
N LEU A 715 -19.01 18.45 -1.75
CA LEU A 715 -19.54 19.77 -1.39
C LEU A 715 -18.65 20.89 -1.94
N GLU A 716 -17.33 20.70 -1.92
CA GLU A 716 -16.32 21.64 -2.42
C GLU A 716 -16.47 21.85 -3.94
N GLU A 717 -16.55 20.78 -4.74
CA GLU A 717 -16.78 20.87 -6.19
C GLU A 717 -18.15 21.46 -6.54
N TYR A 718 -19.21 21.06 -5.83
CA TYR A 718 -20.57 21.55 -6.10
C TYR A 718 -20.75 23.03 -5.73
N LEU A 719 -20.15 23.50 -4.63
CA LEU A 719 -20.18 24.92 -4.24
C LEU A 719 -19.33 25.80 -5.16
N ILE A 720 -18.24 25.27 -5.72
CA ILE A 720 -17.40 25.94 -6.72
C ILE A 720 -18.15 26.06 -8.07
N GLN A 721 -18.91 25.04 -8.47
CA GLN A 721 -19.60 25.03 -9.77
C GLN A 721 -20.95 25.76 -9.80
N SER A 722 -21.68 25.83 -8.67
CA SER A 722 -23.09 26.24 -8.70
C SER A 722 -23.37 27.73 -8.46
N GLY A 723 -22.44 28.54 -7.96
CA GLY A 723 -22.57 30.02 -7.90
C GLY A 723 -23.86 30.58 -7.26
N LEU A 724 -24.59 29.79 -6.47
CA LEU A 724 -25.96 30.10 -6.05
C LEU A 724 -26.02 30.68 -4.64
N ALA A 725 -25.91 32.01 -4.58
CA ALA A 725 -26.38 32.81 -3.46
C ALA A 725 -27.81 33.29 -3.74
N LYS A 726 -28.83 32.54 -3.29
CA LYS A 726 -30.10 33.02 -2.69
C LYS A 726 -31.23 31.97 -2.76
N SER A 727 -31.87 31.81 -1.60
CA SER A 727 -33.26 31.39 -1.35
C SER A 727 -33.77 30.00 -1.80
N HIS A 728 -34.27 29.29 -0.79
CA HIS A 728 -35.28 28.22 -0.79
C HIS A 728 -34.93 26.84 -1.40
N ALA A 729 -35.00 25.85 -0.51
CA ALA A 729 -35.34 24.44 -0.70
C ALA A 729 -34.65 23.68 -1.85
N VAL A 730 -33.73 22.78 -1.50
CA VAL A 730 -33.35 21.64 -2.36
C VAL A 730 -33.24 20.38 -1.49
N GLU A 731 -34.28 19.55 -1.57
CA GLU A 731 -34.20 18.11 -1.34
C GLU A 731 -33.44 17.46 -2.52
N ALA A 732 -32.70 16.38 -2.21
CA ALA A 732 -32.07 15.40 -3.11
C ALA A 732 -30.75 15.77 -3.82
N PHE A 733 -29.66 15.05 -3.51
CA PHE A 733 -29.33 13.79 -4.21
C PHE A 733 -28.20 12.98 -3.53
N VAL A 734 -28.61 11.86 -2.93
CA VAL A 734 -27.99 10.52 -2.76
C VAL A 734 -26.46 10.37 -2.54
N ALA A 735 -26.08 10.03 -1.30
CA ALA A 735 -25.35 8.79 -1.00
C ALA A 735 -25.64 8.32 0.45
N ALA A 736 -26.48 7.29 0.55
CA ALA A 736 -26.87 6.53 1.76
C ALA A 736 -27.49 7.34 2.93
N GLU A 737 -28.82 7.52 2.89
CA GLU A 737 -29.59 7.75 4.12
C GLU A 737 -29.33 6.60 5.10
N ALA A 738 -28.56 6.91 6.14
CA ALA A 738 -28.55 6.18 7.39
C ALA A 738 -29.05 7.16 8.45
N THR A 739 -30.30 6.98 8.85
CA THR A 739 -30.90 7.71 9.97
C THR A 739 -30.48 7.02 11.25
N TRP A 740 -29.58 7.63 12.03
CA TRP A 740 -29.10 7.06 13.29
C TRP A 740 -29.88 7.67 14.46
N MET A 741 -30.38 6.82 15.37
CA MET A 741 -30.87 7.27 16.67
C MET A 741 -29.69 7.33 17.64
N VAL A 742 -29.49 8.49 18.27
CA VAL A 742 -28.47 8.71 19.30
C VAL A 742 -29.16 8.63 20.65
N ASP A 743 -28.63 7.80 21.56
CA ASP A 743 -29.03 7.72 22.97
C ASP A 743 -27.97 8.40 23.84
#